data_AF-A0A4R3JPH7-F1
#
_entry.id   AF-A0A4R3JPH7-F1
#
_cell.length_a   1.000
_cell.length_b   1.000
_cell.length_c   1.000
_cell.angle_alpha   90.00
_cell.angle_beta   90.00
_cell.angle_gamma   90.00
#
_symmetry.space_group_name_H-M   'P 1'
#
loop_
_entity.id
_entity.type
_entity.pdbx_description
1 polymer ?
#
loop_
_entity_poly.entity_id
_entity_poly.type
_entity_poly.pdbx_seq_one_letter_code
_entity_poly.pdbx_strand_id
1 'polypeptide(L)'
;MKSLDQLSELEAAALDAWKDVSGRAGLPRDGWSFTRLSKREDAEIARISHRVAHPDHDALTYKFQLRPVAAEGFAADYHMQAKAHEAFPHSAELTLPRPVYLDADHQASLMTYMRGRPLSEYMRDACFDRVEQLRLLVLAGRWLDAYHRAGAPQEIAFQPAHTVAYYTGLRERILAGELRVAAKPLFLQGIDKIVSMAPEVAGQKTVTAAQHGDFHMRNLIFDGQRMAGIDISKDQHAPVGYDIAKILLDYTSILRGETDLRPGQVIPDDAMAAFFDGYRLVGPDDPGVAFLLFARILATLVHVPQKQKDRTDAKQRTLARLRPIAQNAYSSAAPGEAARAKPGIRLYLTSDSLKRARDGSHEICNAMREVGRRTGRDIVLSRNAPRHRQAADSTQMSLVHMAAPIGQNGLVYRRLYAGHFWRIERIAERWLWETARAEFVPEAIDAKPAARFFDSWQHRLYGAGAGQATRQGFIYMPLQGKLLTQRSFQSASPVEMIEQTLAHTDRPIVATLHPTESYSDEESAALAELERRHDRFRIEPLAMTCALTTCDLVVTENSSAAFHAMFFGKPAVLFAGVDFHHICASVPDLGVAGAFDKAAQMRPDFAKYLYWFWKMNAIDIEDEDHVDKLIARFRTLGWEL
;
A
#
# COMPACT_ATOMS: atom_id res chain seq x y z
N MET A 1 19.33 -23.61 -15.24
CA MET A 1 20.53 -23.88 -14.41
C MET A 1 21.49 -22.72 -14.62
N LYS A 2 21.89 -21.97 -13.59
CA LYS A 2 23.00 -21.00 -13.73
C LYS A 2 24.29 -21.78 -13.97
N SER A 3 25.21 -21.28 -14.78
CA SER A 3 26.52 -21.92 -14.97
C SER A 3 27.26 -22.03 -13.63
N LEU A 4 28.08 -23.08 -13.47
CA LEU A 4 28.85 -23.36 -12.25
C LEU A 4 29.80 -22.20 -11.86
N ASP A 5 30.12 -21.30 -12.78
CA ASP A 5 31.00 -20.13 -12.57
C ASP A 5 30.37 -18.95 -11.80
N GLN A 6 29.18 -19.10 -11.20
CA GLN A 6 28.50 -18.01 -10.46
C GLN A 6 28.05 -18.34 -9.03
N LEU A 7 28.47 -19.47 -8.46
CA LEU A 7 28.10 -19.84 -7.08
C LEU A 7 29.03 -19.18 -6.05
N SER A 8 28.49 -18.74 -4.91
CA SER A 8 29.35 -18.31 -3.79
C SER A 8 30.00 -19.50 -3.10
N GLU A 9 31.05 -19.25 -2.31
CA GLU A 9 31.72 -20.26 -1.47
C GLU A 9 30.71 -21.07 -0.65
N LEU A 10 29.77 -20.40 0.01
CA LEU A 10 28.70 -21.05 0.78
C LEU A 10 27.79 -21.96 -0.08
N GLU A 11 27.45 -21.53 -1.31
CA GLU A 11 26.60 -22.31 -2.21
C GLU A 11 27.34 -23.54 -2.75
N ALA A 12 28.62 -23.39 -3.09
CA ALA A 12 29.48 -24.50 -3.51
C ALA A 12 29.67 -25.52 -2.37
N ALA A 13 30.01 -25.06 -1.16
CA ALA A 13 30.19 -25.92 0.00
C ALA A 13 28.91 -26.69 0.36
N ALA A 14 27.75 -26.02 0.30
CA ALA A 14 26.47 -26.68 0.57
C ALA A 14 26.14 -27.77 -0.46
N LEU A 15 26.45 -27.55 -1.75
CA LEU A 15 26.22 -28.54 -2.81
C LEU A 15 27.22 -29.70 -2.75
N ASP A 16 28.45 -29.45 -2.35
CA ASP A 16 29.47 -30.48 -2.16
C ASP A 16 29.08 -31.41 -1.01
N ALA A 17 28.70 -30.84 0.15
CA ALA A 17 28.23 -31.59 1.31
C ALA A 17 26.93 -32.40 1.04
N TRP A 18 26.12 -32.00 0.06
CA TRP A 18 24.82 -32.62 -0.21
C TRP A 18 24.92 -34.13 -0.49
N LYS A 19 25.92 -34.57 -1.28
CA LYS A 19 26.03 -35.97 -1.70
C LYS A 19 26.23 -36.91 -0.52
N ASP A 20 27.01 -36.48 0.46
CA ASP A 20 27.26 -37.24 1.68
C ASP A 20 26.07 -37.18 2.62
N VAL A 21 25.47 -36.01 2.79
CA VAL A 21 24.27 -35.81 3.61
C VAL A 21 23.11 -36.68 3.11
N SER A 22 22.81 -36.66 1.80
CA SER A 22 21.69 -37.43 1.26
C SER A 22 21.99 -38.94 1.28
N GLY A 23 23.22 -39.35 0.96
CA GLY A 23 23.63 -40.74 1.03
C GLY A 23 23.54 -41.33 2.44
N ARG A 24 23.99 -40.60 3.47
CA ARG A 24 23.89 -41.03 4.88
C ARG A 24 22.46 -40.99 5.43
N ALA A 25 21.62 -40.11 4.89
CA ALA A 25 20.19 -40.07 5.18
C ALA A 25 19.38 -41.21 4.50
N GLY A 26 20.03 -42.08 3.71
CA GLY A 26 19.34 -43.16 2.97
C GLY A 26 18.55 -42.66 1.75
N LEU A 27 18.91 -41.50 1.20
CA LEU A 27 18.27 -40.87 0.05
C LEU A 27 19.16 -41.01 -1.21
N PRO A 28 18.60 -40.86 -2.43
CA PRO A 28 19.39 -40.80 -3.65
C PRO A 28 20.45 -39.69 -3.59
N ARG A 29 21.65 -39.96 -4.10
CA ARG A 29 22.75 -38.98 -4.16
C ARG A 29 22.52 -37.90 -5.22
N ASP A 30 21.89 -38.28 -6.32
CA ASP A 30 21.65 -37.45 -7.49
C ASP A 30 20.13 -37.31 -7.78
N GLY A 31 19.76 -36.55 -8.81
CA GLY A 31 18.35 -36.37 -9.22
C GLY A 31 17.58 -35.29 -8.45
N TRP A 32 18.24 -34.55 -7.55
CA TRP A 32 17.63 -33.49 -6.76
C TRP A 32 17.69 -32.13 -7.43
N SER A 33 16.60 -31.38 -7.33
CA SER A 33 16.51 -29.97 -7.71
C SER A 33 16.56 -29.07 -6.49
N PHE A 34 17.35 -27.99 -6.55
CA PHE A 34 17.58 -27.07 -5.43
C PHE A 34 16.90 -25.73 -5.69
N THR A 35 16.07 -25.29 -4.74
CA THR A 35 15.50 -23.95 -4.72
C THR A 35 15.92 -23.24 -3.44
N ARG A 36 16.65 -22.13 -3.54
CA ARG A 36 17.12 -21.37 -2.38
C ARG A 36 15.96 -20.74 -1.62
N LEU A 37 15.81 -21.08 -0.34
CA LEU A 37 14.80 -20.55 0.57
C LEU A 37 15.32 -19.34 1.34
N SER A 38 16.54 -19.44 1.88
CA SER A 38 17.20 -18.36 2.60
C SER A 38 18.72 -18.45 2.44
N LYS A 39 19.40 -17.31 2.50
CA LYS A 39 20.86 -17.22 2.46
C LYS A 39 21.29 -16.02 3.28
N ARG A 40 22.26 -16.22 4.18
CA ARG A 40 22.99 -15.15 4.86
C ARG A 40 24.47 -15.46 4.72
N GLU A 41 25.22 -14.51 4.22
CA GLU A 41 26.66 -14.65 3.98
C GLU A 41 27.32 -13.31 4.29
N ASP A 42 27.92 -13.21 5.47
CA ASP A 42 28.74 -12.11 5.95
C ASP A 42 30.04 -12.68 6.56
N ALA A 43 30.89 -11.82 7.12
CA ALA A 43 32.20 -12.22 7.64
C ALA A 43 32.10 -13.23 8.80
N GLU A 44 31.06 -13.12 9.63
CA GLU A 44 30.90 -13.95 10.83
C GLU A 44 29.95 -15.14 10.60
N ILE A 45 28.96 -14.97 9.72
CA ILE A 45 27.89 -15.95 9.51
C ILE A 45 27.74 -16.26 8.03
N ALA A 46 27.86 -17.54 7.68
CA ALA A 46 27.49 -18.05 6.36
C ALA A 46 26.63 -19.31 6.51
N ARG A 47 25.34 -19.17 6.19
CA ARG A 47 24.35 -20.25 6.24
C ARG A 47 23.33 -20.12 5.12
N ILE A 48 22.88 -21.26 4.62
CA ILE A 48 21.95 -21.35 3.51
C ILE A 48 20.89 -22.42 3.79
N SER A 49 19.69 -22.20 3.28
CA SER A 49 18.62 -23.19 3.30
C SER A 49 18.03 -23.36 1.92
N HIS A 50 17.85 -24.61 1.50
CA HIS A 50 17.27 -24.99 0.23
C HIS A 50 16.00 -25.82 0.44
N ARG A 51 15.05 -25.69 -0.46
CA ARG A 51 14.10 -26.74 -0.77
C ARG A 51 14.79 -27.67 -1.76
N VAL A 52 14.89 -28.94 -1.42
CA VAL A 52 15.38 -30.00 -2.29
C VAL A 52 14.20 -30.88 -2.71
N ALA A 53 14.06 -31.12 -4.01
CA ALA A 53 12.95 -31.90 -4.57
C ALA A 53 13.47 -32.99 -5.52
N HIS A 54 12.92 -34.19 -5.40
CA HIS A 54 13.21 -35.37 -6.22
C HIS A 54 11.90 -35.94 -6.78
N PRO A 55 11.86 -36.52 -7.99
CA PRO A 55 10.64 -37.10 -8.56
C PRO A 55 9.97 -38.16 -7.68
N ASP A 56 10.78 -39.01 -7.05
CA ASP A 56 10.31 -40.18 -6.27
C ASP A 56 10.28 -39.97 -4.75
N HIS A 57 10.60 -38.77 -4.25
CA HIS A 57 10.64 -38.50 -2.81
C HIS A 57 9.98 -37.16 -2.46
N ASP A 58 9.42 -37.10 -1.25
CA ASP A 58 8.90 -35.85 -0.70
C ASP A 58 9.98 -34.77 -0.63
N ALA A 59 9.57 -33.52 -0.87
CA ALA A 59 10.48 -32.38 -0.78
C ALA A 59 10.98 -32.21 0.67
N LEU A 60 12.26 -31.86 0.79
CA LEU A 60 12.90 -31.60 2.08
C LEU A 60 13.43 -30.17 2.15
N THR A 61 13.59 -29.67 3.37
CA THR A 61 14.38 -28.49 3.67
C THR A 61 15.79 -28.94 4.05
N TYR A 62 16.77 -28.54 3.26
CA TYR A 62 18.19 -28.75 3.51
C TYR A 62 18.81 -27.47 4.07
N LYS A 63 19.28 -27.52 5.32
CA LYS A 63 20.00 -26.41 5.97
C LYS A 63 21.48 -26.74 6.06
N PHE A 64 22.33 -25.76 5.75
CA PHE A 64 23.79 -25.88 5.82
C PHE A 64 24.40 -24.60 6.42
N GLN A 65 25.36 -24.76 7.32
CA GLN A 65 26.12 -23.66 7.92
C GLN A 65 27.62 -23.85 7.68
N LEU A 66 28.23 -22.94 6.94
CA LEU A 66 29.68 -22.94 6.70
C LEU A 66 30.42 -22.26 7.86
N ARG A 67 29.88 -21.17 8.40
CA ARG A 67 30.47 -20.46 9.55
C ARG A 67 29.40 -19.78 10.42
N PRO A 68 29.62 -19.65 11.75
CA PRO A 68 30.77 -20.20 12.47
C PRO A 68 30.75 -21.75 12.49
N VAL A 69 31.91 -22.35 12.71
CA VAL A 69 32.01 -23.80 12.95
C VAL A 69 31.65 -24.02 14.42
N ALA A 70 30.41 -24.44 14.65
CA ALA A 70 29.77 -24.61 15.95
C ALA A 70 28.84 -25.83 15.93
N ALA A 71 29.42 -27.01 15.65
CA ALA A 71 28.72 -28.28 15.48
C ALA A 71 27.76 -28.61 16.63
N GLU A 72 28.20 -28.42 17.89
CA GLU A 72 27.37 -28.67 19.07
C GLU A 72 26.12 -27.77 19.11
N GLY A 73 26.28 -26.47 18.82
CA GLY A 73 25.16 -25.53 18.77
C GLY A 73 24.19 -25.85 17.63
N PHE A 74 24.70 -26.21 16.46
CA PHE A 74 23.88 -26.61 15.32
C PHE A 74 23.09 -27.90 15.61
N ALA A 75 23.72 -28.89 16.25
CA ALA A 75 23.08 -30.12 16.68
C ALA A 75 22.02 -29.86 17.77
N ALA A 76 22.30 -28.98 18.73
CA ALA A 76 21.36 -28.59 19.77
C ALA A 76 20.09 -27.94 19.17
N ASP A 77 20.24 -27.03 18.20
CA ASP A 77 19.10 -26.42 17.49
C ASP A 77 18.26 -27.48 16.76
N TYR A 78 18.91 -28.45 16.12
CA TYR A 78 18.21 -29.56 15.45
C TYR A 78 17.44 -30.45 16.45
N HIS A 79 18.07 -30.84 17.55
CA HIS A 79 17.44 -31.68 18.57
C HIS A 79 16.30 -30.96 19.31
N MET A 80 16.42 -29.64 19.50
CA MET A 80 15.34 -28.81 20.04
C MET A 80 14.12 -28.84 19.11
N GLN A 81 14.32 -28.66 17.80
CA GLN A 81 13.26 -28.79 16.81
C GLN A 81 12.66 -30.21 16.78
N ALA A 82 13.48 -31.25 16.92
CA ALA A 82 13.03 -32.63 16.96
C ALA A 82 12.13 -32.92 18.17
N LYS A 83 12.57 -32.54 19.37
CA LYS A 83 11.79 -32.65 20.61
C LYS A 83 10.47 -31.88 20.52
N ALA A 84 10.51 -30.67 19.96
CA ALA A 84 9.32 -29.87 19.75
C ALA A 84 8.34 -30.55 18.77
N HIS A 85 8.84 -31.12 17.67
CA HIS A 85 8.02 -31.88 16.74
C HIS A 85 7.33 -33.06 17.42
N GLU A 86 8.06 -33.88 18.17
CA GLU A 86 7.50 -35.06 18.86
C GLU A 86 6.39 -34.70 19.86
N ALA A 87 6.53 -33.59 20.58
CA ALA A 87 5.53 -33.14 21.55
C ALA A 87 4.32 -32.43 20.91
N PHE A 88 4.45 -31.90 19.69
CA PHE A 88 3.47 -31.00 19.10
C PHE A 88 2.20 -31.75 18.66
N PRO A 89 0.98 -31.25 18.97
CA PRO A 89 -0.27 -31.91 18.59
C PRO A 89 -0.57 -31.69 17.10
N HIS A 90 0.07 -32.47 16.24
CA HIS A 90 -0.14 -32.41 14.79
C HIS A 90 -1.60 -32.66 14.42
N SER A 91 -2.15 -31.79 13.58
CA SER A 91 -3.52 -31.90 13.07
C SER A 91 -3.57 -31.52 11.58
N ALA A 92 -4.77 -31.58 10.99
CA ALA A 92 -5.00 -31.06 9.64
C ALA A 92 -4.73 -29.55 9.53
N GLU A 93 -4.78 -28.80 10.64
CA GLU A 93 -4.62 -27.35 10.68
C GLU A 93 -3.25 -26.90 11.20
N LEU A 94 -2.58 -27.70 12.05
CA LEU A 94 -1.35 -27.28 12.73
C LEU A 94 -0.24 -28.33 12.60
N THR A 95 1.01 -27.90 12.42
CA THR A 95 2.16 -28.80 12.38
C THR A 95 3.50 -28.12 12.69
N LEU A 96 4.54 -28.95 12.75
CA LEU A 96 5.96 -28.59 12.72
C LEU A 96 6.68 -29.45 11.66
N PRO A 97 7.80 -28.97 11.07
CA PRO A 97 8.67 -29.80 10.25
C PRO A 97 9.16 -31.02 11.03
N ARG A 98 9.07 -32.20 10.42
CA ARG A 98 9.60 -33.44 10.97
C ARG A 98 11.12 -33.49 10.74
N PRO A 99 11.93 -33.80 11.76
CA PRO A 99 13.35 -34.09 11.60
C PRO A 99 13.56 -35.31 10.69
N VAL A 100 14.53 -35.25 9.77
CA VAL A 100 14.86 -36.35 8.85
C VAL A 100 16.28 -36.84 9.09
N TYR A 101 17.26 -35.93 9.09
CA TYR A 101 18.66 -36.29 9.27
C TYR A 101 19.48 -35.11 9.77
N LEU A 102 20.51 -35.39 10.57
CA LEU A 102 21.49 -34.41 11.07
C LEU A 102 22.90 -34.94 10.78
N ASP A 103 23.72 -34.10 10.16
CA ASP A 103 25.16 -34.23 10.07
C ASP A 103 25.79 -33.08 10.85
N ALA A 104 26.09 -33.34 12.13
CA ALA A 104 26.61 -32.32 13.03
C ALA A 104 28.02 -31.86 12.61
N ASP A 105 28.84 -32.79 12.12
CA ASP A 105 30.24 -32.54 11.73
C ASP A 105 30.32 -31.52 10.59
N HIS A 106 29.43 -31.64 9.60
CA HIS A 106 29.35 -30.71 8.47
C HIS A 106 28.32 -29.58 8.66
N GLN A 107 27.68 -29.51 9.83
CA GLN A 107 26.61 -28.55 10.16
C GLN A 107 25.51 -28.52 9.09
N ALA A 108 25.05 -29.70 8.71
CA ALA A 108 24.02 -29.94 7.73
C ALA A 108 22.83 -30.66 8.36
N SER A 109 21.60 -30.30 7.96
CA SER A 109 20.42 -31.02 8.40
C SER A 109 19.30 -31.04 7.37
N LEU A 110 18.48 -32.09 7.46
CA LEU A 110 17.30 -32.32 6.64
C LEU A 110 16.05 -32.36 7.53
N MET A 111 15.01 -31.66 7.09
CA MET A 111 13.67 -31.70 7.68
C MET A 111 12.64 -31.81 6.55
N THR A 112 11.42 -32.27 6.85
CA THR A 112 10.33 -32.24 5.86
C THR A 112 10.05 -30.81 5.41
N TYR A 113 9.85 -30.59 4.12
CA TYR A 113 9.51 -29.26 3.60
C TYR A 113 8.06 -28.87 3.92
N MET A 114 7.86 -27.69 4.52
CA MET A 114 6.52 -27.14 4.74
C MET A 114 6.06 -26.41 3.49
N ARG A 115 4.95 -26.87 2.91
CA ARG A 115 4.30 -26.23 1.76
C ARG A 115 3.69 -24.89 2.19
N GLY A 116 3.59 -23.96 1.24
CA GLY A 116 2.99 -22.64 1.47
C GLY A 116 4.01 -21.50 1.48
N ARG A 117 3.59 -20.36 2.04
CA ARG A 117 4.38 -19.13 2.11
C ARG A 117 4.40 -18.60 3.55
N PRO A 118 5.38 -17.78 3.94
CA PRO A 118 5.38 -17.15 5.26
C PRO A 118 4.09 -16.35 5.52
N LEU A 119 3.55 -16.41 6.74
CA LEU A 119 2.33 -15.71 7.16
C LEU A 119 2.43 -14.20 6.88
N SER A 120 3.63 -13.63 7.00
CA SER A 120 3.90 -12.22 6.68
C SER A 120 3.58 -11.83 5.23
N GLU A 121 3.57 -12.78 4.28
CA GLU A 121 3.16 -12.53 2.90
C GLU A 121 1.64 -12.49 2.78
N TYR A 122 0.92 -13.45 3.38
CA TYR A 122 -0.55 -13.40 3.45
C TYR A 122 -1.04 -12.14 4.14
N MET A 123 -0.39 -11.74 5.23
CA MET A 123 -0.68 -10.51 5.95
C MET A 123 -0.41 -9.25 5.10
N ARG A 124 0.60 -9.30 4.22
CA ARG A 124 0.89 -8.23 3.26
C ARG A 124 -0.16 -8.18 2.15
N ASP A 125 -0.55 -9.33 1.61
CA ASP A 125 -1.61 -9.45 0.61
C ASP A 125 -2.93 -8.92 1.22
N ALA A 126 -3.17 -9.23 2.49
CA ALA A 126 -4.28 -8.75 3.30
C ALA A 126 -4.05 -7.37 3.93
N CYS A 127 -3.02 -6.58 3.57
CA CYS A 127 -2.67 -5.35 4.32
C CYS A 127 -3.79 -4.29 4.38
N PHE A 128 -4.79 -4.37 3.50
CA PHE A 128 -5.99 -3.52 3.50
C PHE A 128 -7.29 -4.31 3.71
N ASP A 129 -7.20 -5.57 4.17
CA ASP A 129 -8.31 -6.44 4.52
C ASP A 129 -8.21 -6.77 6.00
N ARG A 130 -8.88 -5.96 6.83
CA ARG A 130 -8.76 -6.08 8.28
C ARG A 130 -9.32 -7.42 8.78
N VAL A 131 -10.44 -7.87 8.21
CA VAL A 131 -11.08 -9.12 8.63
C VAL A 131 -10.15 -10.30 8.38
N GLU A 132 -9.53 -10.35 7.21
CA GLU A 132 -8.57 -11.43 6.90
C GLU A 132 -7.31 -11.37 7.77
N GLN A 133 -6.79 -10.18 8.07
CA GLN A 133 -5.67 -10.04 9.02
C GLN A 133 -6.02 -10.59 10.40
N LEU A 134 -7.21 -10.25 10.92
CA LEU A 134 -7.65 -10.73 12.22
C LEU A 134 -7.85 -12.26 12.19
N ARG A 135 -8.42 -12.82 11.12
CA ARG A 135 -8.53 -14.28 10.93
C ARG A 135 -7.16 -14.96 10.95
N LEU A 136 -6.17 -14.39 10.28
CA LEU A 136 -4.80 -14.92 10.27
C LEU A 136 -4.12 -14.81 11.64
N LEU A 137 -4.41 -13.76 12.43
CA LEU A 137 -3.95 -13.65 13.82
C LEU A 137 -4.59 -14.72 14.73
N VAL A 138 -5.87 -15.04 14.53
CA VAL A 138 -6.52 -16.17 15.23
C VAL A 138 -5.75 -17.45 14.96
N LEU A 139 -5.42 -17.74 13.69
CA LEU A 139 -4.67 -18.96 13.35
C LEU A 139 -3.26 -18.98 13.97
N ALA A 140 -2.56 -17.84 13.98
CA ALA A 140 -1.27 -17.74 14.64
C ALA A 140 -1.36 -17.95 16.16
N GLY A 141 -2.42 -17.43 16.79
CA GLY A 141 -2.73 -17.67 18.20
C GLY A 141 -2.98 -19.15 18.49
N ARG A 142 -3.78 -19.83 17.65
CA ARG A 142 -4.03 -21.28 17.77
C ARG A 142 -2.75 -22.09 17.68
N TRP A 143 -1.87 -21.74 16.74
CA TRP A 143 -0.60 -22.44 16.59
C TRP A 143 0.28 -22.28 17.85
N LEU A 144 0.40 -21.05 18.38
CA LEU A 144 1.20 -20.80 19.57
C LEU A 144 0.59 -21.45 20.83
N ASP A 145 -0.73 -21.48 20.95
CA ASP A 145 -1.43 -22.15 22.04
C ASP A 145 -1.12 -23.65 22.07
N ALA A 146 -1.21 -24.30 20.90
CA ALA A 146 -0.81 -25.70 20.73
C ALA A 146 0.66 -25.94 21.09
N TYR A 147 1.57 -25.06 20.66
CA TYR A 147 2.99 -25.14 20.98
C TYR A 147 3.24 -25.01 22.49
N HIS A 148 2.69 -23.98 23.14
CA HIS A 148 2.88 -23.77 24.58
C HIS A 148 2.25 -24.87 25.43
N ARG A 149 1.10 -25.44 25.02
CA ARG A 149 0.49 -26.59 25.72
C ARG A 149 1.31 -27.86 25.59
N ALA A 150 1.91 -28.12 24.43
CA ALA A 150 2.85 -29.21 24.24
C ALA A 150 4.11 -29.04 25.10
N GLY A 151 4.52 -27.78 25.30
CA GLY A 151 5.67 -27.38 26.11
C GLY A 151 5.45 -27.37 27.62
N ALA A 152 4.57 -28.24 28.15
CA ALA A 152 4.30 -28.45 29.58
C ALA A 152 4.11 -27.15 30.40
N PRO A 153 3.03 -26.40 30.18
CA PRO A 153 2.85 -25.10 30.78
C PRO A 153 2.67 -25.16 32.30
N GLN A 154 3.20 -24.16 33.01
CA GLN A 154 3.15 -24.07 34.47
C GLN A 154 2.66 -22.70 34.92
N GLU A 155 1.74 -22.67 35.88
CA GLU A 155 1.32 -21.42 36.53
C GLU A 155 2.38 -20.99 37.54
N ILE A 156 2.86 -19.75 37.43
CA ILE A 156 3.84 -19.16 38.33
C ILE A 156 3.45 -17.74 38.72
N ALA A 157 4.08 -17.20 39.76
CA ALA A 157 4.03 -15.77 40.04
C ALA A 157 4.94 -15.01 39.05
N PHE A 158 4.44 -13.94 38.44
CA PHE A 158 5.19 -13.11 37.51
C PHE A 158 6.25 -12.28 38.24
N GLN A 159 7.49 -12.33 37.75
CA GLN A 159 8.66 -11.70 38.37
C GLN A 159 9.28 -10.66 37.41
N PRO A 160 8.77 -9.41 37.37
CA PRO A 160 9.30 -8.37 36.48
C PRO A 160 10.69 -7.85 36.91
N ALA A 161 11.10 -8.13 38.15
CA ALA A 161 12.32 -7.58 38.76
C ALA A 161 13.58 -7.84 37.93
N HIS A 162 13.74 -9.02 37.34
CA HIS A 162 14.89 -9.34 36.49
C HIS A 162 14.93 -8.48 35.22
N THR A 163 13.80 -8.28 34.55
CA THR A 163 13.70 -7.43 33.36
C THR A 163 13.95 -5.96 33.73
N VAL A 164 13.39 -5.49 34.85
CA VAL A 164 13.62 -4.13 35.36
C VAL A 164 15.10 -3.89 35.67
N ALA A 165 15.75 -4.82 36.38
CA ALA A 165 17.17 -4.72 36.71
C ALA A 165 18.04 -4.65 35.45
N TYR A 166 17.77 -5.51 34.45
CA TYR A 166 18.47 -5.48 33.17
C TYR A 166 18.38 -4.12 32.48
N TYR A 167 17.17 -3.56 32.35
CA TYR A 167 16.99 -2.27 31.69
C TYR A 167 17.47 -1.09 32.52
N THR A 168 17.45 -1.18 33.85
CA THR A 168 18.05 -0.16 34.74
C THR A 168 19.56 -0.13 34.57
N GLY A 169 20.23 -1.29 34.48
CA GLY A 169 21.65 -1.35 34.13
C GLY A 169 21.94 -0.79 32.72
N LEU A 170 21.06 -1.01 31.75
CA LEU A 170 21.19 -0.35 30.44
C LEU A 170 21.02 1.19 30.53
N ARG A 171 20.11 1.69 31.37
CA ARG A 171 19.95 3.13 31.62
C ARG A 171 21.26 3.73 32.11
N GLU A 172 21.89 3.12 33.12
CA GLU A 172 23.17 3.59 33.67
C GLU A 172 24.24 3.70 32.59
N ARG A 173 24.42 2.64 31.80
CA ARG A 173 25.39 2.62 30.67
C ARG A 173 25.07 3.66 29.58
N ILE A 174 23.79 3.91 29.29
CA ILE A 174 23.35 4.93 28.31
C ILE A 174 23.59 6.35 28.84
N LEU A 175 23.40 6.58 30.14
CA LEU A 175 23.64 7.87 30.78
C LEU A 175 25.14 8.15 30.90
N ALA A 176 25.94 7.15 31.25
CA ALA A 176 27.41 7.19 31.27
C ALA A 176 28.04 7.31 29.86
N GLY A 177 27.27 7.05 28.79
CA GLY A 177 27.73 7.15 27.41
C GLY A 177 28.45 5.91 26.86
N GLU A 178 28.52 4.84 27.65
CA GLU A 178 29.09 3.53 27.30
C GLU A 178 28.25 2.78 26.27
N LEU A 179 26.93 3.00 26.27
CA LEU A 179 26.00 2.44 25.30
C LEU A 179 25.27 3.55 24.55
N ARG A 180 25.32 3.49 23.20
CA ARG A 180 24.69 4.49 22.32
C ARG A 180 23.49 3.89 21.59
N VAL A 181 22.32 4.54 21.73
CA VAL A 181 21.05 4.11 21.12
C VAL A 181 20.45 5.18 20.21
N ALA A 182 19.72 4.77 19.16
CA ALA A 182 19.16 5.65 18.11
C ALA A 182 18.06 6.63 18.56
N ALA A 183 17.38 6.35 19.66
CA ALA A 183 16.27 7.16 20.18
C ALA A 183 16.38 7.31 21.70
N LYS A 184 17.52 7.83 22.18
CA LYS A 184 17.86 7.89 23.61
C LYS A 184 16.72 8.39 24.51
N PRO A 185 16.05 9.54 24.25
CA PRO A 185 14.94 10.00 25.10
C PRO A 185 13.80 8.99 25.19
N LEU A 186 13.37 8.45 24.05
CA LEU A 186 12.29 7.48 23.96
C LEU A 186 12.65 6.14 24.61
N PHE A 187 13.92 5.72 24.50
CA PHE A 187 14.41 4.52 25.14
C PHE A 187 14.38 4.67 26.67
N LEU A 188 14.83 5.81 27.20
CA LEU A 188 14.79 6.09 28.64
C LEU A 188 13.35 6.16 29.17
N GLN A 189 12.43 6.80 28.44
CA GLN A 189 11.00 6.80 28.75
C GLN A 189 10.40 5.39 28.80
N GLY A 190 10.78 4.51 27.87
CA GLY A 190 10.34 3.13 27.92
C GLY A 190 10.84 2.37 29.15
N ILE A 191 12.07 2.68 29.61
CA ILE A 191 12.58 2.14 30.88
C ILE A 191 11.74 2.67 32.06
N ASP A 192 11.42 3.97 32.09
CA ASP A 192 10.54 4.53 33.12
C ASP A 192 9.17 3.84 33.12
N LYS A 193 8.61 3.60 31.93
CA LYS A 193 7.32 2.91 31.78
C LYS A 193 7.35 1.51 32.39
N ILE A 194 8.31 0.67 32.03
CA ILE A 194 8.38 -0.70 32.59
C ILE A 194 8.69 -0.69 34.10
N VAL A 195 9.51 0.26 34.58
CA VAL A 195 9.76 0.43 36.03
C VAL A 195 8.47 0.79 36.75
N SER A 196 7.66 1.70 36.20
CA SER A 196 6.39 2.11 36.80
C SER A 196 5.34 1.00 36.82
N MET A 197 5.32 0.12 35.81
CA MET A 197 4.38 -1.00 35.72
C MET A 197 4.76 -2.17 36.63
N ALA A 198 6.04 -2.34 36.94
CA ALA A 198 6.54 -3.52 37.63
C ALA A 198 5.85 -3.82 38.98
N PRO A 199 5.59 -2.83 39.87
CA PRO A 199 4.88 -3.09 41.13
C PRO A 199 3.44 -3.58 40.94
N GLU A 200 2.78 -3.14 39.87
CA GLU A 200 1.38 -3.50 39.60
C GLU A 200 1.25 -4.98 39.21
N VAL A 201 2.21 -5.49 38.43
CA VAL A 201 2.17 -6.86 37.87
C VAL A 201 2.97 -7.88 38.68
N ALA A 202 3.83 -7.45 39.59
CA ALA A 202 4.67 -8.33 40.39
C ALA A 202 3.83 -9.26 41.27
N GLY A 203 4.17 -10.55 41.28
CA GLY A 203 3.51 -11.56 42.11
C GLY A 203 2.15 -12.04 41.58
N GLN A 204 1.57 -11.36 40.58
CA GLN A 204 0.37 -11.84 39.91
C GLN A 204 0.62 -13.15 39.16
N LYS A 205 -0.42 -13.97 39.00
CA LYS A 205 -0.31 -15.27 38.33
C LYS A 205 -0.14 -15.12 36.82
N THR A 206 0.78 -15.88 36.25
CA THR A 206 0.99 -16.01 34.80
C THR A 206 1.37 -17.46 34.46
N VAL A 207 1.58 -17.75 33.18
CA VAL A 207 2.00 -19.07 32.70
C VAL A 207 3.37 -19.00 32.05
N THR A 208 4.23 -19.97 32.37
CA THR A 208 5.44 -20.28 31.60
C THR A 208 5.21 -21.52 30.74
N ALA A 209 5.90 -21.60 29.61
CA ALA A 209 5.95 -22.77 28.75
C ALA A 209 7.29 -22.82 28.01
N ALA A 210 7.55 -23.91 27.28
CA ALA A 210 8.64 -23.96 26.31
C ALA A 210 8.56 -22.75 25.36
N GLN A 211 9.63 -21.97 25.29
CA GLN A 211 9.68 -20.74 24.52
C GLN A 211 10.07 -21.00 23.07
N HIS A 212 9.36 -20.43 22.10
CA HIS A 212 9.79 -20.46 20.70
C HIS A 212 11.01 -19.56 20.46
N GLY A 213 11.00 -18.37 21.07
CA GLY A 213 12.15 -17.46 21.16
C GLY A 213 12.28 -16.44 20.03
N ASP A 214 11.73 -16.74 18.85
CA ASP A 214 11.67 -15.83 17.69
C ASP A 214 10.31 -15.95 16.96
N PHE A 215 9.23 -15.98 17.74
CA PHE A 215 7.89 -16.17 17.19
C PHE A 215 7.35 -14.92 16.47
N HIS A 216 7.57 -14.82 15.16
CA HIS A 216 7.14 -13.71 14.32
C HIS A 216 6.52 -14.19 13.00
N MET A 217 5.85 -13.32 12.24
CA MET A 217 5.03 -13.73 11.09
C MET A 217 5.81 -14.41 9.94
N ARG A 218 7.15 -14.30 9.90
CA ARG A 218 7.97 -15.04 8.91
C ARG A 218 8.28 -16.49 9.31
N ASN A 219 8.14 -16.82 10.60
CA ASN A 219 8.42 -18.16 11.15
C ASN A 219 7.15 -19.02 11.24
N LEU A 220 6.06 -18.55 10.64
CA LEU A 220 4.84 -19.31 10.41
C LEU A 220 4.68 -19.48 8.91
N ILE A 221 4.65 -20.71 8.41
CA ILE A 221 4.38 -21.05 7.02
C ILE A 221 2.92 -21.50 6.91
N PHE A 222 2.18 -20.91 5.96
CA PHE A 222 0.77 -21.21 5.75
C PHE A 222 0.51 -21.56 4.28
N ASP A 223 -0.21 -22.67 4.05
CA ASP A 223 -0.57 -23.13 2.70
C ASP A 223 -2.01 -22.78 2.30
N GLY A 224 -2.76 -22.09 3.17
CA GLY A 224 -4.18 -21.79 3.00
C GLY A 224 -5.08 -22.63 3.90
N GLN A 225 -4.58 -23.76 4.41
CA GLN A 225 -5.31 -24.66 5.29
C GLN A 225 -4.53 -25.00 6.57
N ARG A 226 -3.24 -25.33 6.44
CA ARG A 226 -2.38 -25.80 7.51
C ARG A 226 -1.28 -24.79 7.82
N MET A 227 -1.05 -24.54 9.10
CA MET A 227 -0.02 -23.64 9.62
C MET A 227 1.12 -24.43 10.27
N ALA A 228 2.35 -24.10 9.88
CA ALA A 228 3.56 -24.70 10.39
C ALA A 228 4.48 -23.65 11.02
N GLY A 229 4.98 -23.91 12.24
CA GLY A 229 6.05 -23.12 12.83
C GLY A 229 7.42 -23.61 12.37
N ILE A 230 8.39 -22.71 12.28
CA ILE A 230 9.78 -23.03 11.94
C ILE A 230 10.75 -22.21 12.81
N ASP A 231 12.02 -22.62 12.84
CA ASP A 231 13.11 -21.86 13.47
C ASP A 231 12.90 -21.58 14.97
N ILE A 232 12.62 -22.66 15.73
CA ILE A 232 12.65 -22.61 17.20
C ILE A 232 14.08 -22.31 17.64
N SER A 233 14.25 -21.35 18.56
CA SER A 233 15.55 -20.71 18.85
C SER A 233 15.93 -20.67 20.33
N LYS A 234 15.11 -21.26 21.21
CA LYS A 234 15.27 -21.20 22.66
C LYS A 234 14.90 -22.52 23.31
N ASP A 235 15.84 -23.14 24.00
CA ASP A 235 15.58 -24.30 24.86
C ASP A 235 15.46 -23.85 26.31
N GLN A 236 14.40 -23.10 26.60
CA GLN A 236 14.09 -22.65 27.96
C GLN A 236 12.58 -22.54 28.18
N HIS A 237 12.18 -22.63 29.45
CA HIS A 237 10.84 -22.20 29.86
C HIS A 237 10.86 -20.71 30.19
N ALA A 238 9.87 -19.98 29.67
CA ALA A 238 9.74 -18.55 29.92
C ALA A 238 8.25 -18.17 29.97
N PRO A 239 7.91 -17.01 30.57
CA PRO A 239 6.55 -16.48 30.49
C PRO A 239 6.07 -16.39 29.04
N VAL A 240 4.86 -16.90 28.77
CA VAL A 240 4.31 -16.99 27.41
C VAL A 240 4.20 -15.62 26.72
N GLY A 241 4.13 -14.54 27.52
CA GLY A 241 4.17 -13.16 27.06
C GLY A 241 5.38 -12.81 26.19
N TYR A 242 6.52 -13.53 26.28
CA TYR A 242 7.68 -13.27 25.43
C TYR A 242 7.40 -13.53 23.94
N ASP A 243 6.77 -14.66 23.62
CA ASP A 243 6.44 -15.03 22.23
C ASP A 243 5.19 -14.29 21.74
N ILE A 244 4.19 -14.09 22.63
CA ILE A 244 2.99 -13.31 22.33
C ILE A 244 3.36 -11.86 21.97
N ALA A 245 4.19 -11.20 22.79
CA ALA A 245 4.62 -9.84 22.54
C ALA A 245 5.40 -9.70 21.23
N LYS A 246 6.19 -10.72 20.87
CA LYS A 246 6.99 -10.73 19.65
C LYS A 246 6.12 -10.75 18.40
N ILE A 247 5.13 -11.64 18.30
CA ILE A 247 4.26 -11.72 17.11
C ILE A 247 3.31 -10.52 17.00
N LEU A 248 2.72 -10.10 18.13
CA LEU A 248 1.79 -8.96 18.14
C LEU A 248 2.49 -7.64 17.78
N LEU A 249 3.73 -7.44 18.26
CA LEU A 249 4.52 -6.26 17.88
C LEU A 249 4.99 -6.35 16.41
N ASP A 250 5.35 -7.53 15.92
CA ASP A 250 5.70 -7.73 14.50
C ASP A 250 4.52 -7.37 13.59
N TYR A 251 3.31 -7.87 13.91
CA TYR A 251 2.07 -7.51 13.21
C TYR A 251 1.81 -6.00 13.26
N THR A 252 1.79 -5.42 14.46
CA THR A 252 1.40 -4.02 14.67
C THR A 252 2.38 -3.07 13.98
N SER A 253 3.68 -3.30 14.13
CA SER A 253 4.71 -2.46 13.54
C SER A 253 4.75 -2.48 12.01
N ILE A 254 4.18 -3.50 11.37
CA ILE A 254 4.18 -3.66 9.92
C ILE A 254 2.86 -3.21 9.30
N LEU A 255 1.72 -3.46 9.97
CA LEU A 255 0.39 -3.40 9.35
C LEU A 255 -0.57 -2.42 10.03
N ARG A 256 -0.18 -1.83 11.16
CA ARG A 256 -1.01 -0.88 11.92
C ARG A 256 -0.32 0.49 12.00
N GLY A 257 -1.14 1.52 12.08
CA GLY A 257 -0.70 2.91 12.28
C GLY A 257 -0.90 3.36 13.73
N GLU A 258 -0.29 4.49 14.10
CA GLU A 258 -0.53 5.14 15.40
C GLU A 258 -2.00 5.48 15.64
N THR A 259 -2.75 5.74 14.57
CA THR A 259 -4.19 6.02 14.59
C THR A 259 -5.05 4.82 15.00
N ASP A 260 -4.49 3.60 14.90
CA ASP A 260 -5.15 2.37 15.36
C ASP A 260 -4.93 2.12 16.86
N LEU A 261 -4.14 2.95 17.55
CA LEU A 261 -3.76 2.77 18.95
C LEU A 261 -4.41 3.86 19.81
N ARG A 262 -5.02 3.45 20.93
CA ARG A 262 -5.39 4.39 21.99
C ARG A 262 -4.11 4.86 22.70
N PRO A 263 -4.12 6.05 23.35
CA PRO A 263 -3.01 6.51 24.16
C PRO A 263 -2.54 5.44 25.15
N GLY A 264 -1.22 5.20 25.20
CA GLY A 264 -0.62 4.18 26.08
C GLY A 264 -0.67 2.74 25.56
N GLN A 265 -1.31 2.46 24.42
CA GLN A 265 -1.35 1.12 23.84
C GLN A 265 -0.14 0.77 22.98
N VAL A 266 0.23 -0.52 23.01
CA VAL A 266 1.21 -1.11 22.09
C VAL A 266 0.51 -1.83 20.93
N ILE A 267 -0.61 -2.50 21.21
CA ILE A 267 -1.36 -3.36 20.27
C ILE A 267 -2.81 -2.85 20.18
N PRO A 268 -3.40 -2.76 18.98
CA PRO A 268 -4.80 -2.41 18.81
C PRO A 268 -5.75 -3.44 19.44
N ASP A 269 -6.91 -2.99 19.93
CA ASP A 269 -7.88 -3.84 20.63
C ASP A 269 -8.37 -5.02 19.78
N ASP A 270 -8.66 -4.76 18.50
CA ASP A 270 -9.16 -5.78 17.57
C ASP A 270 -8.11 -6.88 17.31
N ALA A 271 -6.85 -6.49 17.16
CA ALA A 271 -5.73 -7.41 16.98
C ALA A 271 -5.45 -8.23 18.25
N MET A 272 -5.53 -7.60 19.42
CA MET A 272 -5.41 -8.27 20.71
C MET A 272 -6.52 -9.33 20.86
N ALA A 273 -7.77 -8.93 20.66
CA ALA A 273 -8.92 -9.83 20.74
C ALA A 273 -8.81 -10.99 19.76
N ALA A 274 -8.49 -10.73 18.49
CA ALA A 274 -8.37 -11.77 17.47
C ALA A 274 -7.25 -12.78 17.78
N PHE A 275 -6.10 -12.33 18.29
CA PHE A 275 -5.04 -13.26 18.67
C PHE A 275 -5.47 -14.16 19.84
N PHE A 276 -6.08 -13.57 20.88
CA PHE A 276 -6.61 -14.31 22.04
C PHE A 276 -7.89 -15.09 21.74
N ASP A 277 -8.49 -14.91 20.55
CA ASP A 277 -9.53 -15.81 20.07
C ASP A 277 -8.96 -17.18 19.68
N GLY A 278 -7.72 -17.20 19.20
CA GLY A 278 -6.95 -18.41 18.93
C GLY A 278 -6.12 -18.91 20.10
N TYR A 279 -5.58 -17.99 20.91
CA TYR A 279 -4.72 -18.30 22.05
C TYR A 279 -5.49 -18.26 23.38
N ARG A 280 -5.56 -19.39 24.10
CA ARG A 280 -6.47 -19.55 25.26
C ARG A 280 -5.77 -20.02 26.53
N LEU A 281 -4.44 -20.17 26.54
CA LEU A 281 -3.70 -20.59 27.73
C LEU A 281 -3.66 -19.48 28.80
N VAL A 282 -3.60 -18.21 28.37
CA VAL A 282 -3.83 -17.02 29.19
C VAL A 282 -4.68 -16.02 28.41
N GLY A 283 -5.17 -14.97 29.08
CA GLY A 283 -5.94 -13.89 28.47
C GLY A 283 -5.10 -12.63 28.17
N PRO A 284 -5.71 -11.61 27.52
CA PRO A 284 -5.05 -10.33 27.25
C PRO A 284 -4.64 -9.56 28.51
N ASP A 285 -5.32 -9.82 29.63
CA ASP A 285 -5.04 -9.20 30.94
C ASP A 285 -3.94 -9.91 31.73
N ASP A 286 -3.29 -10.94 31.16
CA ASP A 286 -2.16 -11.63 31.81
C ASP A 286 -1.02 -10.64 32.12
N PRO A 287 -0.45 -10.66 33.34
CA PRO A 287 0.59 -9.71 33.76
C PRO A 287 1.87 -9.83 32.94
N GLY A 288 2.21 -11.04 32.49
CA GLY A 288 3.34 -11.30 31.61
C GLY A 288 3.13 -10.69 30.23
N VAL A 289 1.94 -10.84 29.66
CA VAL A 289 1.57 -10.21 28.37
C VAL A 289 1.60 -8.68 28.47
N ALA A 290 0.90 -8.12 29.46
CA ALA A 290 0.79 -6.68 29.67
C ALA A 290 2.17 -6.02 29.83
N PHE A 291 3.06 -6.60 30.62
CA PHE A 291 4.39 -6.07 30.88
C PHE A 291 5.36 -6.29 29.69
N LEU A 292 5.40 -7.52 29.14
CA LEU A 292 6.41 -7.88 28.15
C LEU A 292 6.19 -7.22 26.79
N LEU A 293 4.98 -6.75 26.48
CA LEU A 293 4.72 -5.93 25.29
C LEU A 293 5.55 -4.65 25.25
N PHE A 294 5.62 -3.92 26.37
CA PHE A 294 6.43 -2.70 26.48
C PHE A 294 7.93 -3.06 26.48
N ALA A 295 8.32 -4.10 27.23
CA ALA A 295 9.71 -4.56 27.25
C ALA A 295 10.20 -5.02 25.86
N ARG A 296 9.31 -5.57 25.01
CA ARG A 296 9.64 -6.06 23.67
C ARG A 296 9.99 -4.92 22.70
N ILE A 297 9.40 -3.74 22.87
CA ILE A 297 9.81 -2.54 22.12
C ILE A 297 11.26 -2.19 22.46
N LEU A 298 11.61 -2.09 23.75
CA LEU A 298 12.98 -1.83 24.20
C LEU A 298 13.97 -2.88 23.70
N ALA A 299 13.62 -4.16 23.84
CA ALA A 299 14.43 -5.29 23.39
C ALA A 299 14.70 -5.26 21.88
N THR A 300 13.88 -4.54 21.11
CA THR A 300 14.07 -4.38 19.66
C THR A 300 14.87 -3.12 19.34
N LEU A 301 14.60 -2.01 20.02
CA LEU A 301 15.29 -0.74 19.81
C LEU A 301 16.75 -0.75 20.28
N VAL A 302 17.10 -1.56 21.29
CA VAL A 302 18.47 -1.63 21.83
C VAL A 302 19.48 -2.07 20.77
N HIS A 303 19.04 -2.87 19.80
CA HIS A 303 19.87 -3.36 18.70
C HIS A 303 19.88 -2.44 17.47
N VAL A 304 19.37 -1.22 17.56
CA VAL A 304 19.39 -0.22 16.47
C VAL A 304 20.54 0.76 16.72
N PRO A 305 21.59 0.77 15.87
CA PRO A 305 22.73 1.67 16.02
C PRO A 305 22.35 3.14 16.08
N GLN A 306 23.04 3.93 16.92
CA GLN A 306 22.74 5.36 17.09
C GLN A 306 22.90 6.14 15.79
N LYS A 307 24.01 5.97 15.07
CA LYS A 307 24.28 6.73 13.84
C LYS A 307 23.58 6.07 12.67
N GLN A 308 22.95 6.88 11.82
CA GLN A 308 22.23 6.37 10.66
C GLN A 308 23.13 5.59 9.69
N LYS A 309 24.38 6.02 9.49
CA LYS A 309 25.35 5.36 8.62
C LYS A 309 25.73 3.94 9.04
N ASP A 310 25.55 3.60 10.32
CA ASP A 310 25.88 2.28 10.86
C ASP A 310 24.65 1.34 10.83
N ARG A 311 23.49 1.82 10.34
CA ARG A 311 22.26 1.03 10.28
C ARG A 311 22.12 0.37 8.91
N THR A 312 21.81 -0.92 8.92
CA THR A 312 21.25 -1.57 7.72
C THR A 312 19.84 -1.03 7.45
N ASP A 313 19.36 -1.15 6.21
CA ASP A 313 18.01 -0.75 5.83
C ASP A 313 16.93 -1.41 6.72
N ALA A 314 17.17 -2.65 7.14
CA ALA A 314 16.28 -3.35 8.05
C ALA A 314 16.20 -2.64 9.41
N LYS A 315 17.34 -2.26 10.00
CA LYS A 315 17.39 -1.54 11.28
C LYS A 315 16.79 -0.14 11.16
N GLN A 316 17.00 0.54 10.04
CA GLN A 316 16.37 1.83 9.77
C GLN A 316 14.84 1.71 9.68
N ARG A 317 14.32 0.69 8.97
CA ARG A 317 12.87 0.40 8.93
C ARG A 317 12.30 0.04 10.29
N THR A 318 13.01 -0.77 11.09
CA THR A 318 12.61 -1.10 12.46
C THR A 318 12.43 0.15 13.31
N LEU A 319 13.39 1.08 13.27
CA LEU A 319 13.29 2.34 14.01
C LEU A 319 12.11 3.19 13.55
N ALA A 320 11.94 3.34 12.24
CA ALA A 320 10.86 4.13 11.67
C ALA A 320 9.47 3.60 12.06
N ARG A 321 9.31 2.27 12.09
CA ARG A 321 8.05 1.60 12.46
C ARG A 321 7.76 1.63 13.95
N LEU A 322 8.77 1.38 14.79
CA LEU A 322 8.57 1.29 16.24
C LEU A 322 8.50 2.65 16.93
N ARG A 323 9.08 3.70 16.35
CA ARG A 323 9.07 5.04 16.96
C ARG A 323 7.66 5.54 17.31
N PRO A 324 6.69 5.60 16.38
CA PRO A 324 5.34 6.09 16.72
C PRO A 324 4.64 5.20 17.75
N ILE A 325 4.79 3.88 17.66
CA ILE A 325 4.22 2.93 18.64
C ILE A 325 4.81 3.18 20.03
N ALA A 326 6.12 3.31 20.12
CA ALA A 326 6.82 3.58 21.37
C ALA A 326 6.44 4.95 21.96
N GLN A 327 6.29 5.98 21.12
CA GLN A 327 5.85 7.31 21.57
C GLN A 327 4.45 7.25 22.17
N ASN A 328 3.53 6.54 21.53
CA ASN A 328 2.20 6.30 22.06
C ASN A 328 2.24 5.52 23.39
N ALA A 329 2.97 4.40 23.41
CA ALA A 329 3.05 3.47 24.53
C ALA A 329 3.70 4.08 25.79
N TYR A 330 4.70 4.93 25.63
CA TYR A 330 5.48 5.49 26.76
C TYR A 330 5.03 6.89 27.18
N SER A 331 3.99 7.44 26.55
CA SER A 331 3.45 8.74 26.95
C SER A 331 2.87 8.68 28.37
N SER A 332 3.18 9.69 29.19
CA SER A 332 2.82 9.76 30.61
C SER A 332 1.41 10.30 30.87
N ALA A 333 0.52 10.27 29.87
CA ALA A 333 -0.86 10.71 30.06
C ALA A 333 -1.61 9.68 30.93
N ALA A 334 -1.95 10.07 32.16
CA ALA A 334 -2.96 9.37 32.93
C ALA A 334 -4.26 9.24 32.10
N PRO A 335 -5.06 8.18 32.28
CA PRO A 335 -6.34 8.03 31.61
C PRO A 335 -7.34 9.06 32.17
N GLY A 336 -7.17 10.32 31.77
CA GLY A 336 -8.17 11.36 31.89
C GLY A 336 -9.13 11.25 30.71
N GLU A 337 -10.41 11.32 31.00
CA GLU A 337 -11.56 11.26 30.09
C GLU A 337 -11.22 11.64 28.65
N ALA A 338 -11.33 10.65 27.77
CA ALA A 338 -11.16 10.81 26.35
C ALA A 338 -12.11 11.89 25.82
N ALA A 339 -11.58 13.08 25.56
CA ALA A 339 -12.15 13.94 24.54
C ALA A 339 -12.11 13.12 23.24
N ARG A 340 -13.29 12.64 22.79
CA ARG A 340 -13.47 11.94 21.51
C ARG A 340 -12.62 12.65 20.45
N ALA A 341 -11.60 11.96 19.94
CA ALA A 341 -10.87 12.44 18.77
C ALA A 341 -11.91 12.74 17.67
N LYS A 342 -11.88 13.96 17.11
CA LYS A 342 -12.80 14.33 16.04
C LYS A 342 -12.66 13.31 14.90
N PRO A 343 -13.76 12.86 14.26
CA PRO A 343 -13.68 11.85 13.19
C PRO A 343 -12.68 12.26 12.10
N GLY A 344 -11.74 11.37 11.76
CA GLY A 344 -10.76 11.63 10.69
C GLY A 344 -11.39 11.68 9.29
N ILE A 345 -10.72 12.37 8.37
CA ILE A 345 -11.05 12.42 6.94
C ILE A 345 -10.24 11.33 6.23
N ARG A 346 -10.91 10.46 5.46
CA ARG A 346 -10.24 9.38 4.71
C ARG A 346 -10.12 9.71 3.23
N LEU A 347 -8.91 9.66 2.68
CA LEU A 347 -8.63 9.87 1.25
C LEU A 347 -8.43 8.52 0.56
N TYR A 348 -9.31 8.21 -0.40
CA TYR A 348 -9.23 7.02 -1.24
C TYR A 348 -8.54 7.33 -2.57
N LEU A 349 -7.34 6.79 -2.76
CA LEU A 349 -6.43 7.09 -3.87
C LEU A 349 -6.23 5.88 -4.79
N THR A 350 -5.87 6.11 -6.06
CA THR A 350 -5.31 5.04 -6.92
C THR A 350 -3.97 4.56 -6.35
N SER A 351 -3.47 3.40 -6.80
CA SER A 351 -2.19 2.87 -6.32
C SER A 351 -1.04 3.88 -6.48
N ASP A 352 -0.96 4.53 -7.65
CA ASP A 352 0.10 5.50 -7.97
C ASP A 352 -0.06 6.79 -7.17
N SER A 353 -1.29 7.31 -7.07
CA SER A 353 -1.56 8.50 -6.23
C SER A 353 -1.29 8.21 -4.76
N LEU A 354 -1.56 7.00 -4.26
CA LEU A 354 -1.24 6.62 -2.88
C LEU A 354 0.26 6.57 -2.64
N LYS A 355 1.04 6.06 -3.60
CA LYS A 355 2.50 6.07 -3.56
C LYS A 355 3.02 7.51 -3.47
N ARG A 356 2.58 8.37 -4.40
CA ARG A 356 2.92 9.82 -4.41
C ARG A 356 2.47 10.55 -3.13
N ALA A 357 1.33 10.17 -2.55
CA ALA A 357 0.86 10.80 -1.32
C ALA A 357 1.74 10.40 -0.13
N ARG A 358 2.23 9.16 -0.09
CA ARG A 358 3.10 8.64 0.97
C ARG A 358 4.52 9.20 0.90
N ASP A 359 5.05 9.42 -0.31
CA ASP A 359 6.38 10.03 -0.50
C ASP A 359 6.36 11.57 -0.44
N GLY A 360 5.16 12.18 -0.32
CA GLY A 360 4.99 13.63 -0.20
C GLY A 360 4.96 14.38 -1.53
N SER A 361 5.02 13.69 -2.68
CA SER A 361 4.97 14.30 -4.02
C SER A 361 3.54 14.49 -4.56
N HIS A 362 2.50 14.27 -3.76
CA HIS A 362 1.11 14.50 -4.16
C HIS A 362 0.56 15.79 -3.54
N GLU A 363 0.45 16.82 -4.36
CA GLU A 363 0.29 18.21 -3.95
C GLU A 363 -1.04 18.45 -3.21
N ILE A 364 -2.17 18.02 -3.80
CA ILE A 364 -3.48 18.11 -3.13
C ILE A 364 -3.54 17.28 -1.83
N CYS A 365 -2.81 16.16 -1.72
CA CYS A 365 -2.80 15.39 -0.47
C CYS A 365 -2.05 16.14 0.64
N ASN A 366 -1.02 16.90 0.29
CA ASN A 366 -0.30 17.76 1.24
C ASN A 366 -1.20 18.91 1.70
N ALA A 367 -1.93 19.54 0.78
CA ALA A 367 -2.95 20.54 1.14
C ALA A 367 -4.03 19.94 2.07
N MET A 368 -4.49 18.72 1.80
CA MET A 368 -5.45 18.03 2.67
C MET A 368 -4.90 17.71 4.07
N ARG A 369 -3.61 17.34 4.18
CA ARG A 369 -2.95 17.20 5.48
C ARG A 369 -2.95 18.50 6.27
N GLU A 370 -2.73 19.62 5.60
CA GLU A 370 -2.79 20.94 6.22
C GLU A 370 -4.21 21.34 6.64
N VAL A 371 -5.24 21.00 5.84
CA VAL A 371 -6.65 21.09 6.27
C VAL A 371 -6.89 20.29 7.54
N GLY A 372 -6.43 19.03 7.59
CA GLY A 372 -6.53 18.19 8.79
C GLY A 372 -5.89 18.84 10.01
N ARG A 373 -4.66 19.36 9.86
CA ARG A 373 -3.93 20.08 10.90
C ARG A 373 -4.70 21.29 11.43
N ARG A 374 -5.25 22.13 10.55
CA ARG A 374 -6.00 23.34 10.93
C ARG A 374 -7.36 23.07 11.58
N THR A 375 -7.98 21.94 11.25
CA THR A 375 -9.32 21.56 11.72
C THR A 375 -9.28 20.61 12.93
N GLY A 376 -8.08 20.11 13.29
CA GLY A 376 -7.90 19.10 14.34
C GLY A 376 -8.47 17.74 13.94
N ARG A 377 -8.38 17.39 12.65
CA ARG A 377 -8.85 16.12 12.09
C ARG A 377 -7.70 15.34 11.47
N ASP A 378 -7.70 14.03 11.71
CA ASP A 378 -6.70 13.15 11.12
C ASP A 378 -6.97 12.91 9.63
N ILE A 379 -5.91 12.77 8.82
CA ILE A 379 -5.98 12.48 7.39
C ILE A 379 -5.46 11.07 7.13
N VAL A 380 -6.39 10.16 6.85
CA VAL A 380 -6.07 8.75 6.62
C VAL A 380 -6.01 8.47 5.12
N LEU A 381 -4.85 8.02 4.63
CA LEU A 381 -4.68 7.63 3.22
C LEU A 381 -5.05 6.16 3.01
N SER A 382 -5.84 5.87 1.99
CA SER A 382 -6.34 4.52 1.67
C SER A 382 -6.34 4.28 0.17
N ARG A 383 -6.20 3.02 -0.25
CA ARG A 383 -6.38 2.65 -1.66
C ARG A 383 -7.88 2.61 -2.00
N ASN A 384 -8.26 3.17 -3.14
CA ASN A 384 -9.60 3.04 -3.71
C ASN A 384 -9.78 1.63 -4.31
N ALA A 385 -10.16 0.66 -3.47
CA ALA A 385 -10.41 -0.72 -3.85
C ALA A 385 -11.93 -1.00 -3.95
N PRO A 386 -12.39 -1.90 -4.85
CA PRO A 386 -13.82 -2.17 -5.06
C PRO A 386 -14.61 -2.47 -3.77
N ARG A 387 -14.01 -3.20 -2.81
CA ARG A 387 -14.65 -3.54 -1.53
C ARG A 387 -15.00 -2.33 -0.64
N HIS A 388 -14.33 -1.19 -0.80
CA HIS A 388 -14.65 0.02 -0.03
C HIS A 388 -15.93 0.72 -0.52
N ARG A 389 -16.45 0.34 -1.71
CA ARG A 389 -17.69 0.89 -2.26
C ARG A 389 -18.96 0.26 -1.65
N GLN A 390 -18.83 -0.73 -0.75
CA GLN A 390 -19.96 -1.43 -0.12
C GLN A 390 -20.50 -0.74 1.13
N ALA A 391 -19.93 0.40 1.56
CA ALA A 391 -20.32 1.11 2.78
C ALA A 391 -21.20 2.35 2.49
N ALA A 392 -22.31 2.17 1.77
CA ALA A 392 -23.20 3.28 1.37
C ALA A 392 -23.74 4.11 2.56
N ASP A 393 -23.92 3.47 3.73
CA ASP A 393 -24.45 4.10 4.94
C ASP A 393 -23.38 4.71 5.86
N SER A 394 -22.10 4.68 5.45
CA SER A 394 -21.03 5.27 6.26
C SER A 394 -21.18 6.79 6.39
N THR A 395 -21.11 7.29 7.61
CA THR A 395 -21.06 8.73 7.92
C THR A 395 -19.63 9.26 8.03
N GLN A 396 -18.61 8.43 7.75
CA GLN A 396 -17.22 8.90 7.68
C GLN A 396 -17.05 9.91 6.55
N MET A 397 -16.39 11.03 6.84
CA MET A 397 -15.95 11.96 5.80
C MET A 397 -14.91 11.29 4.93
N SER A 398 -15.23 11.14 3.65
CA SER A 398 -14.36 10.49 2.68
C SER A 398 -14.16 11.34 1.44
N LEU A 399 -12.94 11.30 0.90
CA LEU A 399 -12.55 11.94 -0.34
C LEU A 399 -12.05 10.88 -1.31
N VAL A 400 -12.77 10.68 -2.41
CA VAL A 400 -12.45 9.64 -3.39
C VAL A 400 -11.79 10.26 -4.61
N HIS A 401 -10.58 9.82 -4.92
CA HIS A 401 -9.84 10.28 -6.09
C HIS A 401 -10.46 9.68 -7.35
N MET A 402 -11.01 10.53 -8.21
CA MET A 402 -11.50 10.18 -9.54
C MET A 402 -12.56 9.07 -9.62
N ALA A 403 -13.30 8.78 -8.55
CA ALA A 403 -14.37 7.78 -8.59
C ALA A 403 -15.58 8.24 -7.76
N ALA A 404 -16.67 7.48 -7.86
CA ALA A 404 -17.88 7.71 -7.08
C ALA A 404 -17.55 7.88 -5.58
N PRO A 405 -18.14 8.88 -4.91
CA PRO A 405 -17.98 9.05 -3.48
C PRO A 405 -18.45 7.83 -2.68
N ILE A 406 -17.94 7.68 -1.45
CA ILE A 406 -18.27 6.56 -0.56
C ILE A 406 -18.94 7.10 0.71
N GLY A 407 -20.13 6.58 1.02
CA GLY A 407 -20.90 6.98 2.20
C GLY A 407 -21.65 8.30 2.03
N GLN A 408 -22.46 8.65 3.04
CA GLN A 408 -23.31 9.85 3.04
C GLN A 408 -22.49 11.16 3.06
N ASN A 409 -21.33 11.13 3.71
CA ASN A 409 -20.39 12.25 3.78
C ASN A 409 -19.25 12.12 2.76
N GLY A 410 -19.41 11.25 1.75
CA GLY A 410 -18.43 11.08 0.70
C GLY A 410 -18.43 12.24 -0.27
N LEU A 411 -17.22 12.66 -0.65
CA LEU A 411 -16.94 13.60 -1.73
C LEU A 411 -15.99 12.95 -2.75
N VAL A 412 -16.04 13.40 -3.98
CA VAL A 412 -15.05 13.10 -5.02
C VAL A 412 -14.15 14.31 -5.19
N TYR A 413 -12.89 14.07 -5.55
CA TYR A 413 -12.03 15.13 -6.04
C TYR A 413 -11.29 14.69 -7.31
N ARG A 414 -11.09 15.63 -8.23
CA ARG A 414 -10.31 15.41 -9.44
C ARG A 414 -9.53 16.66 -9.82
N ARG A 415 -8.40 16.44 -10.48
CA ARG A 415 -7.69 17.47 -11.21
C ARG A 415 -8.49 17.90 -12.44
N LEU A 416 -8.46 19.19 -12.76
CA LEU A 416 -9.09 19.78 -13.95
C LEU A 416 -8.13 19.73 -15.14
N TYR A 417 -7.85 18.52 -15.62
CA TYR A 417 -7.06 18.22 -16.82
C TYR A 417 -5.56 18.50 -16.71
N ALA A 418 -5.14 19.67 -16.24
CA ALA A 418 -3.72 20.03 -16.11
C ALA A 418 -3.46 20.94 -14.89
N GLY A 419 -2.18 21.25 -14.68
CA GLY A 419 -1.73 22.20 -13.67
C GLY A 419 -2.07 21.78 -12.24
N HIS A 420 -2.34 22.78 -11.40
CA HIS A 420 -2.61 22.66 -9.98
C HIS A 420 -4.07 23.03 -9.64
N PHE A 421 -4.99 22.81 -10.58
CA PHE A 421 -6.41 23.13 -10.42
C PHE A 421 -7.23 21.89 -10.09
N TRP A 422 -7.99 21.97 -9.00
CA TRP A 422 -8.76 20.86 -8.45
C TRP A 422 -10.22 21.25 -8.22
N ARG A 423 -11.10 20.26 -8.33
CA ARG A 423 -12.51 20.36 -7.93
C ARG A 423 -12.84 19.27 -6.94
N ILE A 424 -13.74 19.61 -6.02
CA ILE A 424 -14.31 18.72 -5.00
C ILE A 424 -15.82 18.81 -5.11
N GLU A 425 -16.48 17.67 -5.24
CA GLU A 425 -17.90 17.56 -5.57
C GLU A 425 -18.57 16.37 -4.86
N ARG A 426 -19.90 16.35 -4.85
CA ARG A 426 -20.71 15.25 -4.27
C ARG A 426 -21.02 14.10 -5.23
N ILE A 427 -20.70 14.25 -6.51
CA ILE A 427 -21.00 13.28 -7.57
C ILE A 427 -19.81 13.17 -8.51
N ALA A 428 -19.54 11.98 -9.07
CA ALA A 428 -18.35 11.75 -9.89
C ALA A 428 -18.53 12.19 -11.36
N GLU A 429 -19.77 12.27 -11.79
CA GLU A 429 -20.25 12.66 -13.10
C GLU A 429 -19.96 14.13 -13.35
N ARG A 430 -18.85 14.42 -14.04
CA ARG A 430 -18.37 15.80 -14.22
C ARG A 430 -19.39 16.72 -14.88
N TRP A 431 -20.19 16.20 -15.82
CA TRP A 431 -21.24 16.95 -16.50
C TRP A 431 -22.41 17.37 -15.60
N LEU A 432 -22.49 16.85 -14.37
CA LEU A 432 -23.47 17.26 -13.38
C LEU A 432 -22.90 18.21 -12.32
N TRP A 433 -21.61 18.54 -12.39
CA TRP A 433 -20.96 19.43 -11.44
C TRP A 433 -21.50 20.85 -11.50
N GLU A 434 -21.30 21.58 -10.41
CA GLU A 434 -21.72 22.97 -10.29
C GLU A 434 -21.16 23.84 -11.44
N THR A 435 -19.88 23.68 -11.80
CA THR A 435 -19.29 24.40 -12.94
C THR A 435 -19.95 24.06 -14.27
N ALA A 436 -20.36 22.79 -14.46
CA ALA A 436 -21.02 22.37 -15.70
C ALA A 436 -22.41 23.00 -15.84
N ARG A 437 -23.04 23.37 -14.72
CA ARG A 437 -24.36 24.01 -14.70
C ARG A 437 -24.29 25.53 -14.61
N ALA A 438 -23.11 26.08 -14.35
CA ALA A 438 -22.90 27.50 -14.20
C ALA A 438 -22.97 28.19 -15.56
N GLU A 439 -23.52 29.39 -15.59
CA GLU A 439 -23.54 30.18 -16.83
C GLU A 439 -22.15 30.77 -17.10
N PHE A 440 -21.65 30.57 -18.32
CA PHE A 440 -20.44 31.23 -18.80
C PHE A 440 -20.81 32.48 -19.58
N VAL A 441 -20.57 33.66 -18.98
CA VAL A 441 -20.82 34.97 -19.60
C VAL A 441 -19.47 35.65 -19.90
N PRO A 442 -18.94 35.55 -21.14
CA PRO A 442 -17.62 36.07 -21.48
C PRO A 442 -17.51 37.60 -21.32
N GLU A 443 -18.60 38.33 -21.45
CA GLU A 443 -18.64 39.79 -21.29
C GLU A 443 -18.35 40.23 -19.85
N ALA A 444 -18.63 39.37 -18.87
CA ALA A 444 -18.41 39.65 -17.44
C ALA A 444 -16.96 39.41 -16.99
N ILE A 445 -16.11 38.86 -17.85
CA ILE A 445 -14.72 38.49 -17.51
C ILE A 445 -13.77 39.55 -18.05
N ASP A 446 -12.93 40.09 -17.17
CA ASP A 446 -11.88 41.04 -17.55
C ASP A 446 -10.87 40.38 -18.50
N ALA A 447 -10.76 40.94 -19.71
CA ALA A 447 -9.93 40.41 -20.78
C ALA A 447 -8.43 40.46 -20.45
N LYS A 448 -7.95 41.48 -19.71
CA LYS A 448 -6.51 41.64 -19.43
C LYS A 448 -5.92 40.56 -18.51
N PRO A 449 -6.50 40.25 -17.32
CA PRO A 449 -6.02 39.15 -16.49
C PRO A 449 -6.26 37.79 -17.18
N ALA A 450 -7.36 37.62 -17.93
CA ALA A 450 -7.62 36.40 -18.66
C ALA A 450 -6.56 36.10 -19.73
N ALA A 451 -6.18 37.11 -20.54
CA ALA A 451 -5.12 36.95 -21.54
C ALA A 451 -3.77 36.61 -20.90
N ARG A 452 -3.35 37.33 -19.86
CA ARG A 452 -2.10 37.03 -19.14
C ARG A 452 -2.08 35.63 -18.55
N PHE A 453 -3.20 35.20 -17.97
CA PHE A 453 -3.35 33.85 -17.44
C PHE A 453 -3.25 32.81 -18.55
N PHE A 454 -3.95 33.01 -19.66
CA PHE A 454 -3.90 32.13 -20.82
C PHE A 454 -2.48 32.00 -21.37
N ASP A 455 -1.80 33.11 -21.65
CA ASP A 455 -0.44 33.11 -22.22
C ASP A 455 0.55 32.39 -21.29
N SER A 456 0.45 32.66 -19.98
CA SER A 456 1.30 32.02 -18.98
C SER A 456 1.11 30.50 -18.94
N TRP A 457 -0.15 30.03 -18.97
CA TRP A 457 -0.46 28.60 -18.93
C TRP A 457 -0.21 27.88 -20.24
N GLN A 458 -0.51 28.53 -21.37
CA GLN A 458 -0.19 28.03 -22.70
C GLN A 458 1.33 27.80 -22.80
N HIS A 459 2.14 28.77 -22.36
CA HIS A 459 3.59 28.63 -22.33
C HIS A 459 4.06 27.55 -21.34
N ARG A 460 3.51 27.52 -20.11
CA ARG A 460 3.88 26.52 -19.08
C ARG A 460 3.63 25.08 -19.52
N LEU A 461 2.55 24.84 -20.29
CA LEU A 461 2.17 23.49 -20.71
C LEU A 461 2.77 23.08 -22.06
N TYR A 462 2.95 24.02 -22.99
CA TYR A 462 3.27 23.71 -24.39
C TYR A 462 4.42 24.54 -24.98
N GLY A 463 5.05 25.42 -24.20
CA GLY A 463 6.06 26.34 -24.69
C GLY A 463 5.52 27.25 -25.80
N ALA A 464 6.35 27.56 -26.79
CA ALA A 464 5.96 28.42 -27.91
C ALA A 464 5.06 27.72 -28.95
N GLY A 465 4.97 26.38 -28.95
CA GLY A 465 4.33 25.61 -30.02
C GLY A 465 2.82 25.83 -30.15
N ALA A 466 2.11 26.02 -29.03
CA ALA A 466 0.66 26.20 -29.06
C ALA A 466 0.24 27.56 -29.65
N GLY A 467 1.02 28.62 -29.42
CA GLY A 467 0.80 29.95 -30.03
C GLY A 467 1.06 29.98 -31.54
N GLN A 468 1.71 28.95 -32.09
CA GLN A 468 2.05 28.82 -33.50
C GLN A 468 1.19 27.77 -34.22
N ALA A 469 0.08 27.32 -33.60
CA ALA A 469 -0.76 26.28 -34.16
C ALA A 469 -1.39 26.72 -35.51
N THR A 470 -1.37 25.81 -36.49
CA THR A 470 -1.93 25.99 -37.84
C THR A 470 -3.06 25.01 -38.10
N ARG A 471 -3.81 25.19 -39.21
CA ARG A 471 -4.93 24.32 -39.60
C ARG A 471 -4.58 23.65 -40.93
N GLN A 472 -4.50 22.33 -40.95
CA GLN A 472 -4.07 21.51 -42.09
C GLN A 472 -5.20 20.64 -42.69
N GLY A 473 -6.45 20.93 -42.34
CA GLY A 473 -7.64 20.39 -42.99
C GLY A 473 -8.16 19.05 -42.45
N PHE A 474 -7.66 18.56 -41.31
CA PHE A 474 -8.08 17.27 -40.74
C PHE A 474 -8.70 17.38 -39.33
N ILE A 475 -9.45 16.35 -38.97
CA ILE A 475 -10.06 16.15 -37.65
C ILE A 475 -9.17 15.25 -36.82
N TYR A 476 -8.83 15.70 -35.62
CA TYR A 476 -8.18 14.86 -34.62
C TYR A 476 -9.24 14.15 -33.77
N MET A 477 -9.19 12.82 -33.72
CA MET A 477 -10.18 12.01 -33.02
C MET A 477 -9.53 11.07 -31.99
N PRO A 478 -9.31 11.53 -30.75
CA PRO A 478 -8.83 10.67 -29.69
C PRO A 478 -9.94 9.72 -29.22
N LEU A 479 -9.73 8.43 -29.44
CA LEU A 479 -10.61 7.34 -29.03
C LEU A 479 -10.19 6.79 -27.66
N GLN A 480 -11.17 6.46 -26.84
CA GLN A 480 -10.99 5.91 -25.50
C GLN A 480 -12.25 5.15 -25.04
N GLY A 481 -12.10 4.29 -24.04
CA GLY A 481 -13.18 3.50 -23.46
C GLY A 481 -13.54 2.27 -24.29
N LYS A 482 -14.83 1.90 -24.26
CA LYS A 482 -15.38 0.76 -25.01
C LYS A 482 -15.89 1.25 -26.36
N LEU A 483 -15.25 0.85 -27.45
CA LEU A 483 -15.46 1.44 -28.77
C LEU A 483 -16.80 1.04 -29.40
N LEU A 484 -17.29 -0.15 -29.04
CA LEU A 484 -18.55 -0.71 -29.56
C LEU A 484 -19.75 -0.49 -28.62
N THR A 485 -19.57 0.21 -27.50
CA THR A 485 -20.64 0.37 -26.50
C THR A 485 -20.88 1.83 -26.19
N GLN A 486 -22.11 2.30 -26.44
CA GLN A 486 -22.57 3.58 -25.92
C GLN A 486 -22.80 3.49 -24.41
N ARG A 487 -22.09 4.31 -23.64
CA ARG A 487 -22.29 4.45 -22.20
C ARG A 487 -23.33 5.52 -21.91
N SER A 488 -23.88 5.52 -20.69
CA SER A 488 -25.00 6.36 -20.27
C SER A 488 -24.80 7.88 -20.42
N PHE A 489 -23.57 8.36 -20.53
CA PHE A 489 -23.24 9.78 -20.70
C PHE A 489 -22.80 10.14 -22.12
N GLN A 490 -22.82 9.15 -23.04
CA GLN A 490 -22.47 9.31 -24.44
C GLN A 490 -23.74 9.35 -25.29
N SER A 491 -23.68 10.08 -26.39
CA SER A 491 -24.76 10.19 -27.38
C SER A 491 -24.68 9.09 -28.44
N ALA A 492 -23.52 8.46 -28.58
CA ALA A 492 -23.23 7.37 -29.49
C ALA A 492 -22.07 6.52 -28.92
N SER A 493 -21.85 5.31 -29.42
CA SER A 493 -20.58 4.61 -29.22
C SER A 493 -19.45 5.30 -29.99
N PRO A 494 -18.17 5.13 -29.62
CA PRO A 494 -17.06 5.69 -30.37
C PRO A 494 -17.02 5.29 -31.85
N VAL A 495 -17.44 4.06 -32.19
CA VAL A 495 -17.58 3.61 -33.59
C VAL A 495 -18.69 4.38 -34.31
N GLU A 496 -19.85 4.53 -33.70
CA GLU A 496 -20.94 5.34 -34.27
C GLU A 496 -20.54 6.82 -34.38
N MET A 497 -19.77 7.36 -33.43
CA MET A 497 -19.21 8.72 -33.53
C MET A 497 -18.33 8.89 -34.77
N ILE A 498 -17.50 7.89 -35.12
CA ILE A 498 -16.70 7.90 -36.35
C ILE A 498 -17.62 7.99 -37.57
N GLU A 499 -18.62 7.11 -37.65
CA GLU A 499 -19.56 7.07 -38.78
C GLU A 499 -20.38 8.36 -38.91
N GLN A 500 -20.88 8.88 -37.79
CA GLN A 500 -21.58 10.16 -37.73
C GLN A 500 -20.68 11.32 -38.16
N THR A 501 -19.40 11.32 -37.77
CA THR A 501 -18.44 12.33 -38.22
C THR A 501 -18.22 12.23 -39.73
N LEU A 502 -17.97 11.03 -40.26
CA LEU A 502 -17.76 10.80 -41.70
C LEU A 502 -18.96 11.25 -42.56
N ALA A 503 -20.18 11.15 -42.01
CA ALA A 503 -21.42 11.57 -42.67
C ALA A 503 -21.65 13.08 -42.67
N HIS A 504 -21.07 13.83 -41.72
CA HIS A 504 -21.34 15.27 -41.53
C HIS A 504 -20.19 16.19 -41.94
N THR A 505 -19.08 15.63 -42.44
CA THR A 505 -17.96 16.42 -42.96
C THR A 505 -17.12 15.64 -43.96
N ASP A 506 -16.57 16.34 -44.95
CA ASP A 506 -15.64 15.79 -45.95
C ASP A 506 -14.18 15.76 -45.48
N ARG A 507 -13.87 16.26 -44.28
CA ARG A 507 -12.49 16.32 -43.77
C ARG A 507 -11.94 14.92 -43.48
N PRO A 508 -10.63 14.68 -43.72
CA PRO A 508 -9.95 13.51 -43.20
C PRO A 508 -10.01 13.45 -41.68
N ILE A 509 -10.14 12.25 -41.12
CA ILE A 509 -10.16 11.94 -39.70
C ILE A 509 -8.91 11.14 -39.37
N VAL A 510 -8.11 11.67 -38.45
CA VAL A 510 -6.96 10.97 -37.87
C VAL A 510 -7.32 10.58 -36.45
N ALA A 511 -7.59 9.30 -36.27
CA ALA A 511 -7.94 8.74 -34.98
C ALA A 511 -6.71 8.18 -34.26
N THR A 512 -6.69 8.31 -32.93
CA THR A 512 -5.64 7.74 -32.06
C THR A 512 -6.28 6.92 -30.96
N LEU A 513 -5.70 5.77 -30.65
CA LEU A 513 -6.11 4.93 -29.51
C LEU A 513 -5.40 5.35 -28.22
N HIS A 514 -6.07 5.22 -27.08
CA HIS A 514 -5.50 5.60 -25.79
C HIS A 514 -4.38 4.61 -25.38
N PRO A 515 -3.17 5.08 -25.04
CA PRO A 515 -1.99 4.21 -24.89
C PRO A 515 -2.03 3.25 -23.69
N THR A 516 -2.92 3.50 -22.72
CA THR A 516 -3.06 2.68 -21.51
C THR A 516 -4.31 1.79 -21.53
N GLU A 517 -5.04 1.77 -22.64
CA GLU A 517 -6.22 0.93 -22.80
C GLU A 517 -5.88 -0.30 -23.66
N SER A 518 -6.69 -1.34 -23.51
CA SER A 518 -6.62 -2.55 -24.32
C SER A 518 -7.98 -2.74 -24.98
N TYR A 519 -7.97 -3.00 -26.28
CA TYR A 519 -9.16 -3.14 -27.11
C TYR A 519 -9.34 -4.61 -27.50
N SER A 520 -10.58 -5.07 -27.60
CA SER A 520 -10.87 -6.43 -28.03
C SER A 520 -10.56 -6.65 -29.51
N ASP A 521 -10.52 -7.93 -29.91
CA ASP A 521 -10.38 -8.29 -31.32
C ASP A 521 -11.57 -7.77 -32.14
N GLU A 522 -12.79 -7.74 -31.56
CA GLU A 522 -13.96 -7.19 -32.24
C GLU A 522 -13.87 -5.67 -32.43
N GLU A 523 -13.39 -4.95 -31.41
CA GLU A 523 -13.17 -3.50 -31.50
C GLU A 523 -12.11 -3.19 -32.56
N SER A 524 -11.02 -3.96 -32.58
CA SER A 524 -9.94 -3.81 -33.57
C SER A 524 -10.42 -4.12 -34.99
N ALA A 525 -11.25 -5.15 -35.17
CA ALA A 525 -11.83 -5.51 -36.46
C ALA A 525 -12.81 -4.45 -36.99
N ALA A 526 -13.65 -3.88 -36.12
CA ALA A 526 -14.59 -2.81 -36.48
C ALA A 526 -13.86 -1.56 -36.98
N LEU A 527 -12.76 -1.19 -36.31
CA LEU A 527 -11.89 -0.09 -36.72
C LEU A 527 -11.19 -0.36 -38.05
N ALA A 528 -10.63 -1.56 -38.25
CA ALA A 528 -10.00 -1.94 -39.51
C ALA A 528 -11.00 -1.93 -40.68
N GLU A 529 -12.24 -2.34 -40.44
CA GLU A 529 -13.30 -2.28 -41.45
C GLU A 529 -13.71 -0.84 -41.78
N LEU A 530 -13.72 0.07 -40.79
CA LEU A 530 -13.95 1.50 -41.05
C LEU A 530 -12.84 2.12 -41.92
N GLU A 531 -11.57 1.83 -41.60
CA GLU A 531 -10.40 2.30 -42.37
C GLU A 531 -10.40 1.74 -43.80
N ARG A 532 -10.82 0.48 -43.98
CA ARG A 532 -10.97 -0.15 -45.31
C ARG A 532 -12.12 0.44 -46.13
N ARG A 533 -13.22 0.84 -45.50
CA ARG A 533 -14.41 1.39 -46.18
C ARG A 533 -14.28 2.87 -46.52
N HIS A 534 -13.48 3.63 -45.77
CA HIS A 534 -13.42 5.09 -45.87
C HIS A 534 -11.98 5.58 -45.96
N ASP A 535 -11.53 5.96 -47.15
CA ASP A 535 -10.19 6.53 -47.38
C ASP A 535 -9.90 7.80 -46.56
N ARG A 536 -10.96 8.44 -46.04
CA ARG A 536 -10.89 9.64 -45.20
C ARG A 536 -10.71 9.32 -43.71
N PHE A 537 -10.78 8.07 -43.29
CA PHE A 537 -10.58 7.66 -41.89
C PHE A 537 -9.32 6.82 -41.79
N ARG A 538 -8.43 7.17 -40.87
CA ARG A 538 -7.23 6.40 -40.59
C ARG A 538 -6.89 6.38 -39.11
N ILE A 539 -6.27 5.30 -38.67
CA ILE A 539 -5.78 5.17 -37.29
C ILE A 539 -4.26 5.27 -37.33
N GLU A 540 -3.73 6.30 -36.69
CA GLU A 540 -2.29 6.55 -36.69
C GLU A 540 -1.79 6.86 -35.28
N PRO A 541 -0.59 6.39 -34.90
CA PRO A 541 0.04 6.83 -33.67
C PRO A 541 0.47 8.30 -33.81
N LEU A 542 -0.34 9.21 -33.30
CA LEU A 542 -0.08 10.65 -33.31
C LEU A 542 -0.17 11.23 -31.89
N ALA A 543 0.90 11.87 -31.44
CA ALA A 543 0.90 12.53 -30.13
C ALA A 543 -0.11 13.70 -30.11
N MET A 544 -0.87 13.82 -29.02
CA MET A 544 -1.90 14.86 -28.85
C MET A 544 -1.38 16.28 -29.17
N THR A 545 -0.20 16.65 -28.67
CA THR A 545 0.38 17.97 -28.93
C THR A 545 0.71 18.19 -30.40
N CYS A 546 1.22 17.16 -31.10
CA CYS A 546 1.46 17.21 -32.54
C CYS A 546 0.14 17.38 -33.29
N ALA A 547 -0.88 16.59 -32.96
CA ALA A 547 -2.20 16.70 -33.57
C ALA A 547 -2.82 18.09 -33.36
N LEU A 548 -2.81 18.60 -32.12
CA LEU A 548 -3.39 19.91 -31.80
C LEU A 548 -2.65 21.09 -32.44
N THR A 549 -1.38 20.92 -32.80
CA THR A 549 -0.61 21.94 -33.51
C THR A 549 -1.11 22.14 -34.94
N THR A 550 -1.70 21.12 -35.58
CA THR A 550 -2.04 21.16 -37.01
C THR A 550 -3.50 20.85 -37.34
N CYS A 551 -4.27 20.24 -36.44
CA CYS A 551 -5.66 19.89 -36.71
C CYS A 551 -6.57 21.11 -36.80
N ASP A 552 -7.73 20.91 -37.42
CA ASP A 552 -8.76 21.93 -37.56
C ASP A 552 -9.82 21.83 -36.47
N LEU A 553 -10.11 20.63 -36.04
CA LEU A 553 -11.20 20.31 -35.14
C LEU A 553 -10.84 19.06 -34.34
N VAL A 554 -11.22 19.05 -33.07
CA VAL A 554 -11.23 17.83 -32.26
C VAL A 554 -12.64 17.26 -32.25
N VAL A 555 -12.81 15.99 -32.56
CA VAL A 555 -14.08 15.28 -32.33
C VAL A 555 -13.79 14.15 -31.35
N THR A 556 -14.51 14.12 -30.24
CA THR A 556 -14.30 13.11 -29.21
C THR A 556 -15.56 12.90 -28.38
N GLU A 557 -15.58 11.83 -27.61
CA GLU A 557 -16.57 11.61 -26.57
C GLU A 557 -16.47 12.72 -25.51
N ASN A 558 -15.52 12.60 -24.58
CA ASN A 558 -15.21 13.58 -23.55
C ASN A 558 -13.72 13.55 -23.16
N SER A 559 -12.84 13.29 -24.13
CA SER A 559 -11.40 13.26 -23.89
C SER A 559 -10.87 14.63 -23.44
N SER A 560 -9.88 14.62 -22.55
CA SER A 560 -9.17 15.84 -22.13
C SER A 560 -8.46 16.53 -23.29
N ALA A 561 -8.21 15.84 -24.39
CA ALA A 561 -7.68 16.44 -25.61
C ALA A 561 -8.52 17.62 -26.11
N ALA A 562 -9.85 17.57 -25.98
CA ALA A 562 -10.73 18.69 -26.34
C ALA A 562 -10.52 19.92 -25.42
N PHE A 563 -10.29 19.69 -24.12
CA PHE A 563 -9.92 20.76 -23.19
C PHE A 563 -8.56 21.37 -23.56
N HIS A 564 -7.57 20.51 -23.84
CA HIS A 564 -6.24 20.97 -24.25
C HIS A 564 -6.25 21.72 -25.59
N ALA A 565 -7.17 21.37 -26.50
CA ALA A 565 -7.37 22.03 -27.79
C ALA A 565 -7.63 23.54 -27.65
N MET A 566 -8.22 23.98 -26.52
CA MET A 566 -8.48 25.38 -26.22
C MET A 566 -7.18 26.21 -26.17
N PHE A 567 -6.09 25.64 -25.66
CA PHE A 567 -4.77 26.28 -25.66
C PHE A 567 -4.17 26.41 -27.07
N PHE A 568 -4.67 25.68 -28.05
CA PHE A 568 -4.24 25.74 -29.45
C PHE A 568 -5.25 26.50 -30.33
N GLY A 569 -6.27 27.12 -29.71
CA GLY A 569 -7.34 27.81 -30.42
C GLY A 569 -8.21 26.89 -31.27
N LYS A 570 -8.31 25.61 -30.91
CA LYS A 570 -9.03 24.60 -31.70
C LYS A 570 -10.43 24.35 -31.13
N PRO A 571 -11.48 24.42 -31.97
CA PRO A 571 -12.82 24.03 -31.57
C PRO A 571 -12.90 22.52 -31.31
N ALA A 572 -13.96 22.10 -30.62
CA ALA A 572 -14.23 20.69 -30.36
C ALA A 572 -15.72 20.35 -30.51
N VAL A 573 -16.01 19.19 -31.09
CA VAL A 573 -17.32 18.52 -31.02
C VAL A 573 -17.25 17.44 -29.95
N LEU A 574 -18.22 17.43 -29.04
CA LEU A 574 -18.31 16.50 -27.93
C LEU A 574 -19.52 15.58 -28.12
N PHE A 575 -19.26 14.27 -28.14
CA PHE A 575 -20.31 13.25 -28.20
C PHE A 575 -20.78 12.81 -26.81
N ALA A 576 -20.14 13.28 -25.74
CA ALA A 576 -20.47 12.90 -24.38
C ALA A 576 -20.45 14.08 -23.40
N GLY A 577 -21.17 13.92 -22.28
CA GLY A 577 -21.22 14.93 -21.23
C GLY A 577 -19.86 15.18 -20.58
N VAL A 578 -19.53 16.46 -20.38
CA VAL A 578 -18.31 16.92 -19.66
C VAL A 578 -18.53 18.30 -19.02
N ASP A 579 -17.71 18.68 -18.04
CA ASP A 579 -17.80 19.96 -17.30
C ASP A 579 -17.29 21.19 -18.08
N PHE A 580 -16.55 21.01 -19.17
CA PHE A 580 -16.02 22.11 -19.98
C PHE A 580 -16.80 22.41 -21.28
N HIS A 581 -18.04 21.92 -21.41
CA HIS A 581 -18.78 21.91 -22.68
C HIS A 581 -19.23 23.29 -23.20
N HIS A 582 -19.29 24.33 -22.34
CA HIS A 582 -19.86 25.66 -22.62
C HIS A 582 -19.39 26.28 -23.94
N ILE A 583 -18.10 26.13 -24.26
CA ILE A 583 -17.48 26.67 -25.47
C ILE A 583 -17.17 25.58 -26.51
N CYS A 584 -17.82 24.43 -26.42
CA CYS A 584 -17.75 23.33 -27.37
C CYS A 584 -19.06 23.18 -28.13
N ALA A 585 -19.03 22.42 -29.22
CA ALA A 585 -20.23 21.96 -29.90
C ALA A 585 -20.65 20.60 -29.32
N SER A 586 -21.66 20.62 -28.46
CA SER A 586 -22.12 19.45 -27.69
C SER A 586 -23.25 18.74 -28.43
N VAL A 587 -23.02 17.49 -28.86
CA VAL A 587 -24.05 16.63 -29.46
C VAL A 587 -25.21 16.35 -28.49
N PRO A 588 -24.99 16.10 -27.18
CA PRO A 588 -26.10 15.98 -26.23
C PRO A 588 -27.11 17.14 -26.25
N ASP A 589 -26.64 18.36 -26.55
CA ASP A 589 -27.48 19.57 -26.51
C ASP A 589 -28.01 19.98 -27.90
N LEU A 590 -27.26 19.71 -28.97
CA LEU A 590 -27.51 20.24 -30.31
C LEU A 590 -27.90 19.17 -31.34
N GLY A 591 -27.80 17.89 -30.97
CA GLY A 591 -27.79 16.79 -31.94
C GLY A 591 -26.53 16.78 -32.81
N VAL A 592 -26.37 15.74 -33.63
CA VAL A 592 -25.15 15.56 -34.45
C VAL A 592 -25.00 16.69 -35.47
N ALA A 593 -26.01 16.92 -36.31
CA ALA A 593 -25.96 17.94 -37.35
C ALA A 593 -25.72 19.34 -36.78
N GLY A 594 -26.50 19.74 -35.76
CA GLY A 594 -26.35 21.05 -35.12
C GLY A 594 -24.98 21.26 -34.45
N ALA A 595 -24.37 20.20 -33.91
CA ALA A 595 -23.03 20.28 -33.37
C ALA A 595 -21.96 20.54 -34.46
N PHE A 596 -22.03 19.84 -35.60
CA PHE A 596 -21.09 20.08 -36.70
C PHE A 596 -21.27 21.47 -37.34
N ASP A 597 -22.51 21.92 -37.52
CA ASP A 597 -22.81 23.26 -38.01
C ASP A 597 -22.24 24.35 -37.09
N LYS A 598 -22.46 24.20 -35.77
CA LYS A 598 -21.89 25.12 -34.76
C LYS A 598 -20.36 25.07 -34.77
N ALA A 599 -19.77 23.89 -34.87
CA ALA A 599 -18.32 23.71 -34.85
C ALA A 599 -17.60 24.37 -36.04
N ALA A 600 -18.25 24.43 -37.21
CA ALA A 600 -17.70 25.10 -38.38
C ALA A 600 -17.54 26.62 -38.15
N GLN A 601 -18.46 27.22 -37.40
CA GLN A 601 -18.58 28.68 -37.25
C GLN A 601 -17.99 29.21 -35.94
N MET A 602 -17.86 28.36 -34.92
CA MET A 602 -17.46 28.81 -33.58
C MET A 602 -16.06 29.45 -33.53
N ARG A 603 -15.97 30.58 -32.82
CA ARG A 603 -14.71 31.26 -32.46
C ARG A 603 -14.78 31.69 -30.99
N PRO A 604 -14.72 30.74 -30.04
CA PRO A 604 -14.87 31.07 -28.63
C PRO A 604 -13.69 31.88 -28.09
N ASP A 605 -13.94 32.70 -27.07
CA ASP A 605 -12.89 33.35 -26.30
C ASP A 605 -12.27 32.34 -25.30
N PHE A 606 -11.27 31.58 -25.80
CA PHE A 606 -10.60 30.54 -25.02
C PHE A 606 -9.88 31.11 -23.78
N ALA A 607 -9.34 32.32 -23.86
CA ALA A 607 -8.61 32.94 -22.76
C ALA A 607 -9.55 33.25 -21.59
N LYS A 608 -10.68 33.92 -21.87
CA LYS A 608 -11.71 34.17 -20.85
C LYS A 608 -12.29 32.88 -20.30
N TYR A 609 -12.54 31.90 -21.16
CA TYR A 609 -13.09 30.63 -20.73
C TYR A 609 -12.15 29.88 -19.76
N LEU A 610 -10.87 29.73 -20.11
CA LEU A 610 -9.91 29.05 -19.24
C LEU A 610 -9.66 29.82 -17.94
N TYR A 611 -9.67 31.14 -17.97
CA TYR A 611 -9.61 31.96 -16.76
C TYR A 611 -10.83 31.73 -15.86
N TRP A 612 -12.04 31.73 -16.42
CA TRP A 612 -13.25 31.41 -15.68
C TRP A 612 -13.23 29.99 -15.13
N PHE A 613 -12.88 29.00 -15.95
CA PHE A 613 -12.94 27.59 -15.58
C PHE A 613 -11.90 27.20 -14.53
N TRP A 614 -10.64 27.64 -14.69
CA TRP A 614 -9.55 27.32 -13.76
C TRP A 614 -9.38 28.35 -12.64
N LYS A 615 -9.31 29.65 -12.95
CA LYS A 615 -8.97 30.65 -11.92
C LYS A 615 -10.15 31.05 -11.06
N MET A 616 -11.33 31.23 -11.66
CA MET A 616 -12.52 31.65 -10.90
C MET A 616 -13.27 30.47 -10.28
N ASN A 617 -13.28 29.33 -10.97
CA ASN A 617 -14.11 28.19 -10.60
C ASN A 617 -13.33 26.98 -10.07
N ALA A 618 -12.01 26.98 -9.98
CA ALA A 618 -11.29 25.84 -9.38
C ALA A 618 -10.62 26.22 -8.06
N ILE A 619 -10.25 25.19 -7.30
CA ILE A 619 -9.29 25.35 -6.21
C ILE A 619 -7.90 25.24 -6.82
N ASP A 620 -7.23 26.39 -6.87
CA ASP A 620 -5.82 26.51 -7.19
C ASP A 620 -5.00 26.19 -5.92
N ILE A 621 -4.24 25.08 -5.92
CA ILE A 621 -3.44 24.69 -4.74
C ILE A 621 -2.06 25.36 -4.65
N GLU A 622 -1.70 26.21 -5.62
CA GLU A 622 -0.53 27.09 -5.52
C GLU A 622 -0.90 28.48 -4.97
N ASP A 623 -2.19 28.82 -4.83
CA ASP A 623 -2.64 30.06 -4.17
C ASP A 623 -2.29 30.07 -2.67
N GLU A 624 -1.91 31.21 -2.10
CA GLU A 624 -1.53 31.32 -0.68
C GLU A 624 -2.68 30.92 0.28
N ASP A 625 -3.93 31.20 -0.10
CA ASP A 625 -5.14 30.93 0.68
C ASP A 625 -5.84 29.61 0.30
N HIS A 626 -5.17 28.73 -0.44
CA HIS A 626 -5.79 27.49 -0.96
C HIS A 626 -6.40 26.58 0.13
N VAL A 627 -5.79 26.54 1.33
CA VAL A 627 -6.30 25.75 2.46
C VAL A 627 -7.62 26.32 2.98
N ASP A 628 -7.75 27.64 3.02
CA ASP A 628 -8.99 28.31 3.42
C ASP A 628 -10.10 28.07 2.39
N LYS A 629 -9.76 28.14 1.09
CA LYS A 629 -10.67 27.77 -0.01
C LYS A 629 -11.13 26.32 0.07
N LEU A 630 -10.24 25.39 0.42
CA LEU A 630 -10.57 23.98 0.63
C LEU A 630 -11.55 23.82 1.80
N ILE A 631 -11.25 24.41 2.97
CA ILE A 631 -12.13 24.35 4.15
C ILE A 631 -13.51 24.95 3.84
N ALA A 632 -13.55 26.09 3.17
CA ALA A 632 -14.80 26.72 2.74
C ALA A 632 -15.59 25.79 1.80
N ARG A 633 -14.94 25.18 0.80
CA ARG A 633 -15.58 24.22 -0.11
C ARG A 633 -16.13 23.00 0.63
N PHE A 634 -15.40 22.46 1.60
CA PHE A 634 -15.91 21.35 2.41
C PHE A 634 -17.16 21.72 3.19
N ARG A 635 -17.19 22.92 3.78
CA ARG A 635 -18.36 23.44 4.50
C ARG A 635 -19.57 23.64 3.58
N THR A 636 -19.38 24.19 2.38
CA THR A 636 -20.49 24.32 1.41
C THR A 636 -20.99 22.95 0.95
N LEU A 637 -20.12 21.94 0.94
CA LEU A 637 -20.46 20.55 0.67
C LEU A 637 -20.87 19.78 1.94
N GLY A 638 -21.27 20.47 3.01
CA GLY A 638 -21.90 19.90 4.20
C GLY A 638 -20.99 19.17 5.17
N TRP A 639 -19.66 19.37 5.11
CA TRP A 639 -18.76 18.91 6.15
C TRP A 639 -18.66 19.94 7.29
N GLU A 640 -18.78 19.46 8.53
CA GLU A 640 -18.57 20.27 9.72
C GLU A 640 -17.08 20.20 10.13
N LEU A 641 -16.26 21.16 9.71
CA LEU A 641 -14.80 21.17 9.93
C LEU A 641 -14.33 22.11 11.03
#